data_AF-A0A1T5CTV0-F1
#
_entry.id   AF-A0A1T5CTV0-F1
#
_cell.length_a   1.000
_cell.length_b   1.000
_cell.length_c   1.000
_cell.angle_alpha   90.00
_cell.angle_beta   90.00
_cell.angle_gamma   90.00
#
_symmetry.space_group_name_H-M   'P 1'
#
loop_
_entity.id
_entity.type
_entity.pdbx_description
1 polymer ?
#
loop_
_entity_poly.entity_id
_entity_poly.type
_entity_poly.pdbx_seq_one_letter_code
_entity_poly.pdbx_strand_id
1 'polypeptide(L)'
;MRNIIIVCCLLLVYLSACSTQKETVSNPDSISGIYPSLAYYNNEGECGTGAVVPWAGDLWVITYGPHLPFGSSDKLYQVTKDYRQIVRSESVGGTPANRMIHKESNQLFIGSYAIDDTGKVRTISIKEYPGRYTGMARHLTDPENKIYAGTMEEGFYEFDVHTLQGKTLFKDGNLLRKESDAGQFSPLLPGCHGKGIYSGQGVLVYSNNGEDSKEALTHFNIEAGSLSEWNGKDWKLVRRNQFTEVTGPGGIYGNKNPESDPIWSTGWDYKSVLLGVRENGEWAFYRLPKASHTYDGAHGWNTEWPRIRDIGTPSEPNLLMTMHGLFWKFPQNFKSSDASGIRPRSAYLKVIGDFTRWNDQLVFGCDDSAQKEFLNKRKVKGSIEGPGQSNSNLWFTSEDKPDQLGPTTAEGSIWINESVKGGVPSDPFLFSGWTERCAWIKNDGNQHVQFLFEVDKNGNKEWTRLKVVEVEAKSSLFLPFSEKETGEWVRVTANKNTSATVTFSYTAKDGRQTNADKMFNGIADVNDKNSSGGLLYGLGDNRRSLGILANTTENGQTIETGYYEMKDEFELVRTEDPKTSTFIRDKFAIPQQVVSIDEGSVLIVDDKDRRWRLPLGDDKFTETTNKGELRICREVATERDLFNCHGTFYELPAENADGFAKIRPIASHQFKINDYASYRGMLIITGVNMQNSAENPHIIISDDQKAAVWAGVIDDLWQMGKPTGHGGPWVDDKVQANETSDPFLIGFYDKRVLKLSHKETKTVHFTVEVDPTGNGDWMKYAVYPVKAGEEFVHNFPSSFQAKWIRFVADSNTEVKTWLEYN
;
A
#
# COMPACT_ATOMS: atom_id res chain seq x y z
N MET A 1 -74.06 45.79 16.98
CA MET A 1 -73.02 45.88 18.03
C MET A 1 -73.14 44.63 18.91
N ARG A 2 -72.00 44.02 19.24
CA ARG A 2 -71.79 42.65 19.76
C ARG A 2 -71.92 41.55 18.71
N ASN A 3 -70.80 40.86 18.49
CA ASN A 3 -70.59 39.62 17.70
C ASN A 3 -69.72 39.72 16.43
N ILE A 4 -68.86 40.73 16.26
CA ILE A 4 -67.77 40.71 15.23
C ILE A 4 -66.42 41.25 15.78
N ILE A 5 -66.16 41.16 17.09
CA ILE A 5 -64.87 41.62 17.69
C ILE A 5 -64.20 40.54 18.56
N ILE A 6 -64.73 39.31 18.61
CA ILE A 6 -64.11 38.20 19.37
C ILE A 6 -63.42 37.16 18.47
N VAL A 7 -63.63 37.21 17.14
CA VAL A 7 -63.00 36.26 16.20
C VAL A 7 -61.67 36.78 15.62
N CYS A 8 -61.40 38.09 15.66
CA CYS A 8 -60.15 38.65 15.12
C CYS A 8 -58.97 38.70 16.11
N CYS A 9 -59.18 38.50 17.42
CA CYS A 9 -58.08 38.45 18.40
C CYS A 9 -57.60 37.03 18.73
N LEU A 10 -58.28 35.98 18.24
CA LEU A 10 -57.89 34.57 18.44
C LEU A 10 -57.16 33.96 17.23
N LEU A 11 -57.15 34.65 16.08
CA LEU A 11 -56.39 34.23 14.89
C LEU A 11 -55.01 34.90 14.75
N LEU A 12 -54.66 35.85 15.63
CA LEU A 12 -53.37 36.55 15.62
C LEU A 12 -52.38 36.07 16.70
N VAL A 13 -52.75 35.04 17.47
CA VAL A 13 -51.85 34.40 18.48
C VAL A 13 -51.39 33.00 18.05
N TYR A 14 -51.89 32.46 16.93
CA TYR A 14 -51.45 31.17 16.37
C TYR A 14 -50.37 31.28 15.27
N LEU A 15 -49.81 32.47 15.03
CA LEU A 15 -48.76 32.71 14.02
C LEU A 15 -47.36 32.97 14.59
N SER A 16 -47.13 32.76 15.89
CA SER A 16 -45.82 33.04 16.52
C SER A 16 -45.22 31.87 17.31
N ALA A 17 -45.54 30.62 16.93
CA ALA A 17 -44.89 29.44 17.51
C ALA A 17 -44.73 28.31 16.48
N CYS A 18 -44.33 28.64 15.25
CA CYS A 18 -43.52 27.70 14.47
C CYS A 18 -42.07 27.93 14.90
N SER A 19 -41.67 27.32 16.03
CA SER A 19 -40.27 26.93 16.14
C SER A 19 -40.05 25.93 15.02
N THR A 20 -39.42 26.37 13.93
CA THR A 20 -38.68 25.47 13.05
C THR A 20 -37.72 24.73 13.97
N GLN A 21 -38.10 23.52 14.40
CA GLN A 21 -37.11 22.52 14.77
C GLN A 21 -36.18 22.47 13.57
N LYS A 22 -34.96 22.99 13.72
CA LYS A 22 -33.86 22.56 12.86
C LYS A 22 -33.93 21.04 12.93
N GLU A 23 -34.31 20.38 11.83
CA GLU A 23 -33.94 18.99 11.65
C GLU A 23 -32.43 18.98 11.85
N THR A 24 -31.99 18.51 13.00
CA THR A 24 -30.60 18.17 13.24
C THR A 24 -30.30 17.10 12.21
N VAL A 25 -29.68 17.49 11.11
CA VAL A 25 -29.05 16.54 10.19
C VAL A 25 -28.14 15.70 11.06
N SER A 26 -28.51 14.44 11.28
CA SER A 26 -27.68 13.53 12.07
C SER A 26 -26.39 13.32 11.30
N ASN A 27 -25.25 13.46 11.98
CA ASN A 27 -23.97 13.12 11.39
C ASN A 27 -23.99 11.68 10.86
N PRO A 28 -23.29 11.38 9.76
CA PRO A 28 -23.26 10.04 9.22
C PRO A 28 -22.56 9.08 10.20
N ASP A 29 -23.07 7.86 10.34
CA ASP A 29 -22.43 6.82 11.17
C ASP A 29 -21.08 6.35 10.58
N SER A 30 -20.88 6.57 9.27
CA SER A 30 -19.65 6.23 8.55
C SER A 30 -19.38 7.20 7.40
N ILE A 31 -18.10 7.43 7.10
CA ILE A 31 -17.66 8.16 5.91
C ILE A 31 -16.72 7.25 5.11
N SER A 32 -16.97 7.12 3.80
CA SER A 32 -16.23 6.21 2.90
C SER A 32 -16.11 4.77 3.40
N GLY A 33 -17.11 4.30 4.16
CA GLY A 33 -17.13 2.95 4.73
C GLY A 33 -16.26 2.76 5.98
N ILE A 34 -15.77 3.84 6.58
CA ILE A 34 -15.10 3.82 7.89
C ILE A 34 -16.10 4.24 8.96
N TYR A 35 -16.30 3.40 9.97
CA TYR A 35 -17.11 3.70 11.15
C TYR A 35 -16.17 4.12 12.29
N PRO A 36 -16.07 5.40 12.67
CA PRO A 36 -15.13 5.84 13.69
C PRO A 36 -15.36 5.17 15.06
N SER A 37 -16.61 4.79 15.35
CA SER A 37 -17.02 4.07 16.56
C SER A 37 -16.41 2.66 16.68
N LEU A 38 -15.94 2.08 15.56
CA LEU A 38 -15.27 0.78 15.52
C LEU A 38 -13.74 0.87 15.65
N ALA A 39 -13.18 2.07 15.73
CA ALA A 39 -11.74 2.25 15.86
C ALA A 39 -11.22 1.65 17.17
N TYR A 40 -10.11 0.92 17.06
CA TYR A 40 -9.44 0.29 18.19
C TYR A 40 -8.10 0.99 18.46
N TYR A 41 -7.70 0.93 19.74
CA TYR A 41 -6.53 1.62 20.28
C TYR A 41 -5.81 0.69 21.26
N ASN A 42 -4.49 0.77 21.30
CA ASN A 42 -3.66 0.08 22.27
C ASN A 42 -2.63 1.05 22.91
N ASN A 43 -1.74 0.53 23.74
CA ASN A 43 -0.72 1.29 24.47
C ASN A 43 0.67 1.14 23.85
N GLU A 44 0.75 0.41 22.74
CA GLU A 44 1.99 -0.01 22.10
C GLU A 44 2.27 0.80 20.83
N GLY A 45 3.43 0.58 20.22
CA GLY A 45 3.92 1.41 19.11
C GLY A 45 3.17 1.28 17.78
N GLU A 46 2.30 0.27 17.65
CA GLU A 46 1.53 -0.08 16.46
C GLU A 46 0.21 -0.73 16.90
N CYS A 47 -0.86 -0.59 16.14
CA CYS A 47 -2.14 -1.22 16.42
C CYS A 47 -2.84 -1.66 15.12
N GLY A 48 -2.44 -2.81 14.58
CA GLY A 48 -2.99 -3.35 13.34
C GLY A 48 -4.08 -4.40 13.58
N THR A 49 -4.83 -4.75 12.53
CA THR A 49 -5.71 -5.94 12.53
C THR A 49 -4.95 -7.19 12.13
N GLY A 50 -4.94 -8.20 13.00
CA GLY A 50 -4.32 -9.50 12.71
C GLY A 50 -5.21 -10.44 11.92
N ALA A 51 -6.51 -10.45 12.21
CA ALA A 51 -7.50 -11.29 11.52
C ALA A 51 -8.93 -10.75 11.65
N VAL A 52 -9.76 -10.99 10.63
CA VAL A 52 -11.19 -10.58 10.57
C VAL A 52 -12.07 -11.73 10.08
N VAL A 53 -12.83 -12.40 10.95
CA VAL A 53 -13.58 -13.63 10.62
C VAL A 53 -15.07 -13.51 10.95
N PRO A 54 -15.99 -13.78 10.00
CA PRO A 54 -17.41 -13.98 10.30
C PRO A 54 -17.61 -15.33 11.00
N TRP A 55 -18.17 -15.32 12.20
CA TRP A 55 -18.44 -16.54 12.96
C TRP A 55 -19.56 -16.34 13.99
N ALA A 56 -20.40 -17.35 14.18
CA ALA A 56 -21.52 -17.32 15.12
C ALA A 56 -22.47 -16.11 14.93
N GLY A 57 -22.62 -15.63 13.69
CA GLY A 57 -23.52 -14.52 13.33
C GLY A 57 -22.91 -13.12 13.41
N ASP A 58 -21.73 -12.98 14.00
CA ASP A 58 -21.02 -11.71 14.21
C ASP A 58 -19.67 -11.69 13.49
N LEU A 59 -19.04 -10.52 13.48
CA LEU A 59 -17.69 -10.35 12.96
C LEU A 59 -16.68 -10.34 14.11
N TRP A 60 -15.71 -11.24 14.08
CA TRP A 60 -14.64 -11.34 15.07
C TRP A 60 -13.36 -10.70 14.54
N VAL A 61 -12.79 -9.81 15.33
CA VAL A 61 -11.58 -9.05 14.97
C VAL A 61 -10.57 -9.17 16.08
N ILE A 62 -9.31 -9.44 15.74
CA ILE A 62 -8.21 -9.43 16.69
C ILE A 62 -7.19 -8.38 16.28
N THR A 63 -6.77 -7.56 17.25
CA THR A 63 -5.73 -6.56 17.04
C THR A 63 -4.38 -7.06 17.52
N TYR A 64 -3.32 -6.39 17.09
CA TYR A 64 -1.96 -6.71 17.50
C TYR A 64 -1.11 -5.46 17.70
N GLY A 65 -0.10 -5.59 18.57
CA GLY A 65 1.00 -4.64 18.74
C GLY A 65 2.35 -5.23 18.28
N PRO A 66 3.42 -4.42 18.23
CA PRO A 66 4.70 -4.81 17.64
C PRO A 66 5.52 -5.67 18.60
N HIS A 67 5.85 -6.89 18.18
CA HIS A 67 6.70 -7.87 18.90
C HIS A 67 6.27 -8.19 20.35
N LEU A 68 5.06 -8.72 20.55
CA LEU A 68 4.48 -9.00 21.87
C LEU A 68 4.16 -10.50 22.05
N PRO A 69 5.17 -11.36 22.29
CA PRO A 69 4.98 -12.81 22.43
C PRO A 69 4.32 -13.24 23.75
N PHE A 70 4.22 -12.35 24.74
CA PHE A 70 3.73 -12.66 26.09
C PHE A 70 2.45 -11.89 26.48
N GLY A 71 1.74 -11.35 25.49
CA GLY A 71 0.50 -10.57 25.70
C GLY A 71 0.72 -9.06 25.69
N SER A 72 -0.37 -8.31 25.63
CA SER A 72 -0.37 -6.85 25.45
C SER A 72 -1.70 -6.20 25.82
N SER A 73 -1.84 -4.89 25.55
CA SER A 73 -3.11 -4.20 25.69
C SER A 73 -4.10 -4.44 24.53
N ASP A 74 -3.68 -5.11 23.45
CA ASP A 74 -4.53 -5.50 22.32
C ASP A 74 -5.70 -6.40 22.72
N LYS A 75 -6.74 -6.44 21.88
CA LYS A 75 -8.02 -7.03 22.22
C LYS A 75 -8.57 -7.95 21.14
N LEU A 76 -9.42 -8.86 21.60
CA LEU A 76 -10.40 -9.55 20.78
C LEU A 76 -11.70 -8.73 20.82
N TYR A 77 -12.23 -8.43 19.63
CA TYR A 77 -13.48 -7.70 19.43
C TYR A 77 -14.51 -8.60 18.77
N GLN A 78 -15.75 -8.44 19.21
CA GLN A 78 -16.94 -8.98 18.56
C GLN A 78 -17.76 -7.79 18.06
N VAL A 79 -17.99 -7.71 16.76
CA VAL A 79 -18.80 -6.66 16.12
C VAL A 79 -20.11 -7.28 15.68
N THR A 80 -21.20 -6.80 16.25
CA THR A 80 -22.56 -7.27 15.94
C THR A 80 -23.05 -6.69 14.62
N LYS A 81 -24.11 -7.28 14.04
CA LYS A 81 -24.67 -6.86 12.74
C LYS A 81 -25.12 -5.40 12.66
N ASP A 82 -25.43 -4.78 13.79
CA ASP A 82 -25.75 -3.36 13.96
C ASP A 82 -24.51 -2.49 14.23
N TYR A 83 -23.32 -2.98 13.92
CA TYR A 83 -22.02 -2.29 14.07
C TYR A 83 -21.70 -1.89 15.51
N ARG A 84 -22.19 -2.65 16.50
CA ARG A 84 -21.78 -2.46 17.89
C ARG A 84 -20.52 -3.26 18.18
N GLN A 85 -19.48 -2.57 18.63
CA GLN A 85 -18.25 -3.21 19.10
C GLN A 85 -18.40 -3.69 20.55
N ILE A 86 -18.06 -4.96 20.79
CA ILE A 86 -17.95 -5.57 22.12
C ILE A 86 -16.50 -5.98 22.35
N VAL A 87 -15.86 -5.38 23.36
CA VAL A 87 -14.52 -5.77 23.80
C VAL A 87 -14.62 -7.02 24.67
N ARG A 88 -13.96 -8.11 24.26
CA ARG A 88 -13.99 -9.38 24.98
C ARG A 88 -13.09 -9.33 26.21
N SER A 89 -13.63 -9.69 27.38
CA SER A 89 -12.89 -9.69 28.64
C SER A 89 -11.83 -10.80 28.70
N GLU A 90 -11.94 -11.80 27.83
CA GLU A 90 -11.00 -12.90 27.67
C GLU A 90 -9.66 -12.46 27.04
N SER A 91 -9.57 -11.21 26.56
CA SER A 91 -8.43 -10.68 25.84
C SER A 91 -7.12 -10.73 26.65
N VAL A 92 -6.09 -11.36 26.08
CA VAL A 92 -4.72 -11.42 26.59
C VAL A 92 -3.71 -10.64 25.71
N GLY A 93 -4.16 -10.07 24.59
CA GLY A 93 -3.33 -9.32 23.65
C GLY A 93 -2.26 -10.18 22.94
N GLY A 94 -1.20 -9.52 22.47
CA GLY A 94 -0.02 -10.09 21.83
C GLY A 94 0.18 -9.61 20.39
N THR A 95 0.94 -10.38 19.61
CA THR A 95 1.05 -10.20 18.15
C THR A 95 0.45 -11.37 17.34
N PRO A 96 -0.88 -11.61 17.42
CA PRO A 96 -1.53 -12.66 16.65
C PRO A 96 -1.99 -12.17 15.27
N ALA A 97 -1.88 -13.03 14.27
CA ALA A 97 -2.48 -12.83 12.94
C ALA A 97 -2.88 -14.16 12.27
N ASN A 98 -3.05 -15.19 13.09
CA ASN A 98 -3.56 -16.50 12.73
C ASN A 98 -5.08 -16.58 12.88
N ARG A 99 -5.70 -17.40 12.03
CA ARG A 99 -7.11 -17.78 12.14
C ARG A 99 -7.38 -19.11 11.46
N MET A 100 -8.34 -19.87 11.97
CA MET A 100 -8.80 -21.12 11.38
C MET A 100 -10.22 -21.44 11.87
N ILE A 101 -11.11 -21.85 10.97
CA ILE A 101 -12.38 -22.48 11.37
C ILE A 101 -12.19 -23.99 11.31
N HIS A 102 -12.16 -24.62 12.48
CA HIS A 102 -11.99 -26.06 12.61
C HIS A 102 -13.36 -26.74 12.57
N LYS A 103 -13.62 -27.50 11.49
CA LYS A 103 -14.95 -28.06 11.20
C LYS A 103 -15.34 -29.14 12.21
N GLU A 104 -14.39 -29.98 12.57
CA GLU A 104 -14.59 -31.16 13.41
C GLU A 104 -14.99 -30.79 14.84
N SER A 105 -14.42 -29.69 15.35
CA SER A 105 -14.77 -29.18 16.68
C SER A 105 -15.81 -28.06 16.66
N ASN A 106 -16.30 -27.65 15.48
CA ASN A 106 -17.20 -26.53 15.25
C ASN A 106 -16.78 -25.25 15.99
N GLN A 107 -15.51 -24.85 15.84
CA GLN A 107 -14.95 -23.69 16.55
C GLN A 107 -14.13 -22.80 15.60
N LEU A 108 -14.22 -21.50 15.83
CA LEU A 108 -13.26 -20.53 15.31
C LEU A 108 -12.06 -20.45 16.24
N PHE A 109 -10.87 -20.71 15.72
CA PHE A 109 -9.61 -20.35 16.33
C PHE A 109 -9.11 -19.03 15.73
N ILE A 110 -8.85 -18.03 16.57
CA ILE A 110 -8.35 -16.71 16.15
C ILE A 110 -7.38 -16.20 17.22
N GLY A 111 -6.14 -15.92 16.85
CA GLY A 111 -5.09 -15.65 17.84
C GLY A 111 -4.93 -16.81 18.84
N SER A 112 -4.97 -16.45 20.12
CA SER A 112 -4.91 -17.38 21.26
C SER A 112 -6.31 -17.82 21.73
N TYR A 113 -7.36 -17.66 20.92
CA TYR A 113 -8.74 -17.90 21.35
C TYR A 113 -9.40 -19.01 20.53
N ALA A 114 -10.25 -19.80 21.19
CA ALA A 114 -11.18 -20.73 20.58
C ALA A 114 -12.61 -20.29 20.91
N ILE A 115 -13.45 -20.16 19.89
CA ILE A 115 -14.79 -19.59 19.97
C ILE A 115 -15.78 -20.59 19.39
N ASP A 116 -16.73 -21.03 20.21
CA ASP A 116 -17.76 -21.97 19.75
C ASP A 116 -18.87 -21.27 18.93
N ASP A 117 -19.83 -22.05 18.43
CA ASP A 117 -20.94 -21.57 17.61
C ASP A 117 -21.96 -20.73 18.38
N THR A 118 -21.86 -20.65 19.71
CA THR A 118 -22.63 -19.75 20.57
C THR A 118 -21.90 -18.43 20.86
N GLY A 119 -20.65 -18.30 20.41
CA GLY A 119 -19.80 -17.13 20.69
C GLY A 119 -19.11 -17.17 22.05
N LYS A 120 -19.07 -18.34 22.73
CA LYS A 120 -18.32 -18.48 23.99
C LYS A 120 -16.84 -18.61 23.68
N VAL A 121 -16.05 -17.76 24.34
CA VAL A 121 -14.61 -17.67 24.14
C VAL A 121 -13.87 -18.48 25.21
N ARG A 122 -12.84 -19.22 24.79
CA ARG A 122 -11.83 -19.86 25.64
C ARG A 122 -10.44 -19.44 25.18
N THR A 123 -9.50 -19.34 26.10
CA THR A 123 -8.16 -18.79 25.82
C THR A 123 -7.08 -19.85 26.00
N ILE A 124 -6.23 -20.02 24.99
CA ILE A 124 -4.98 -20.77 25.04
C ILE A 124 -4.01 -20.00 25.95
N SER A 125 -3.36 -20.71 26.87
CA SER A 125 -2.45 -20.09 27.83
C SER A 125 -1.17 -19.59 27.12
N ILE A 126 -1.08 -18.28 26.89
CA ILE A 126 0.13 -17.64 26.36
C ILE A 126 1.33 -17.71 27.32
N LYS A 127 1.11 -18.11 28.58
CA LYS A 127 2.18 -18.37 29.54
C LYS A 127 2.82 -19.74 29.30
N GLU A 128 2.02 -20.74 28.95
CA GLU A 128 2.49 -22.10 28.66
C GLU A 128 2.98 -22.24 27.21
N TYR A 129 2.31 -21.55 26.29
CA TYR A 129 2.58 -21.54 24.86
C TYR A 129 2.75 -20.09 24.39
N PRO A 130 3.86 -19.43 24.77
CA PRO A 130 4.13 -18.06 24.36
C PRO A 130 4.53 -17.98 22.88
N GLY A 131 4.39 -16.79 22.30
CA GLY A 131 4.86 -16.49 20.95
C GLY A 131 3.88 -15.64 20.16
N ARG A 132 4.34 -15.15 19.02
CA ARG A 132 3.54 -14.34 18.10
C ARG A 132 2.84 -15.24 17.10
N TYR A 133 1.62 -15.69 17.39
CA TYR A 133 0.93 -16.67 16.55
C TYR A 133 0.68 -16.15 15.13
N THR A 134 1.24 -16.83 14.13
CA THR A 134 1.27 -16.36 12.73
C THR A 134 0.36 -17.18 11.82
N GLY A 135 0.17 -18.47 12.12
CA GLY A 135 -0.79 -19.31 11.39
C GLY A 135 -1.21 -20.55 12.15
N MET A 136 -2.28 -21.18 11.67
CA MET A 136 -2.83 -22.44 12.19
C MET A 136 -3.19 -23.36 11.02
N ALA A 137 -3.04 -24.66 11.23
CA ALA A 137 -3.31 -25.67 10.21
C ALA A 137 -3.93 -26.93 10.80
N ARG A 138 -4.62 -27.71 9.95
CA ARG A 138 -5.13 -29.04 10.30
C ARG A 138 -3.96 -29.96 10.65
N HIS A 139 -4.15 -30.80 11.67
CA HIS A 139 -3.13 -31.78 12.05
C HIS A 139 -2.95 -32.86 10.99
N LEU A 140 -1.71 -33.31 10.75
CA LEU A 140 -1.40 -34.24 9.66
C LEU A 140 -1.95 -35.65 9.92
N THR A 141 -1.99 -36.09 11.18
CA THR A 141 -2.33 -37.48 11.54
C THR A 141 -3.53 -37.62 12.47
N ASP A 142 -4.06 -36.51 12.98
CA ASP A 142 -5.17 -36.49 13.95
C ASP A 142 -6.00 -35.20 13.76
N PRO A 143 -6.52 -34.96 12.53
CA PRO A 143 -7.21 -33.73 12.19
C PRO A 143 -8.56 -33.56 12.90
N GLU A 144 -9.10 -34.61 13.53
CA GLU A 144 -10.38 -34.52 14.24
C GLU A 144 -10.23 -33.85 15.61
N ASN A 145 -9.13 -34.14 16.31
CA ASN A 145 -8.94 -33.72 17.70
C ASN A 145 -7.87 -32.64 17.86
N LYS A 146 -7.05 -32.40 16.84
CA LYS A 146 -5.89 -31.52 16.95
C LYS A 146 -5.73 -30.55 15.79
N ILE A 147 -5.10 -29.42 16.12
CA ILE A 147 -4.57 -28.45 15.16
C ILE A 147 -3.10 -28.18 15.44
N TYR A 148 -2.37 -27.72 14.42
CA TYR A 148 -1.07 -27.08 14.61
C TYR A 148 -1.25 -25.57 14.71
N ALA A 149 -0.43 -24.96 15.55
CA ALA A 149 -0.18 -23.53 15.54
C ALA A 149 1.32 -23.30 15.41
N GLY A 150 1.71 -22.22 14.74
CA GLY A 150 3.08 -21.75 14.82
C GLY A 150 3.19 -20.24 14.93
N THR A 151 4.36 -19.82 15.36
CA THR A 151 4.67 -18.44 15.73
C THR A 151 5.66 -17.81 14.78
N MET A 152 5.81 -16.50 14.82
CA MET A 152 6.76 -15.77 13.97
C MET A 152 8.22 -16.17 14.24
N GLU A 153 8.54 -16.56 15.47
CA GLU A 153 9.86 -17.04 15.91
C GLU A 153 9.97 -18.56 15.93
N GLU A 154 9.25 -19.26 15.04
CA GLU A 154 9.43 -20.69 14.78
C GLU A 154 9.14 -21.60 15.97
N GLY A 155 8.28 -21.14 16.89
CA GLY A 155 7.60 -21.98 17.85
C GLY A 155 6.49 -22.76 17.16
N PHE A 156 6.43 -24.07 17.36
CA PHE A 156 5.40 -24.92 16.78
C PHE A 156 4.76 -25.78 17.88
N TYR A 157 3.44 -25.77 17.90
CA TYR A 157 2.62 -26.44 18.91
C TYR A 157 1.55 -27.29 18.22
N GLU A 158 1.20 -28.43 18.82
CA GLU A 158 -0.07 -29.11 18.55
C GLU A 158 -1.02 -28.83 19.73
N PHE A 159 -2.28 -28.49 19.45
CA PHE A 159 -3.29 -28.24 20.47
C PHE A 159 -4.45 -29.22 20.34
N ASP A 160 -4.90 -29.76 21.47
CA ASP A 160 -6.17 -30.47 21.56
C ASP A 160 -7.33 -29.44 21.52
N VAL A 161 -8.23 -29.58 20.56
CA VAL A 161 -9.27 -28.58 20.28
C VAL A 161 -10.37 -28.54 21.34
N HIS A 162 -10.48 -29.58 22.17
CA HIS A 162 -11.49 -29.69 23.22
C HIS A 162 -10.99 -29.11 24.55
N THR A 163 -9.70 -29.28 24.87
CA THR A 163 -9.11 -28.88 26.15
C THR A 163 -8.24 -27.63 26.07
N LEU A 164 -7.73 -27.28 24.87
CA LEU A 164 -6.71 -26.25 24.62
C LEU A 164 -5.35 -26.52 25.26
N GLN A 165 -5.12 -27.74 25.77
CA GLN A 165 -3.79 -28.19 26.17
C GLN A 165 -2.96 -28.51 24.93
N GLY A 166 -1.68 -28.17 24.96
CA GLY A 166 -0.79 -28.33 23.83
C GLY A 166 0.48 -29.09 24.14
N LYS A 167 1.12 -29.56 23.07
CA LYS A 167 2.47 -30.12 23.10
C LYS A 167 3.37 -29.26 22.23
N THR A 168 4.49 -28.80 22.80
CA THR A 168 5.54 -28.08 22.08
C THR A 168 6.32 -29.05 21.21
N LEU A 169 6.25 -28.87 19.89
CA LEU A 169 7.04 -29.61 18.91
C LEU A 169 8.42 -28.97 18.77
N PHE A 170 8.45 -27.65 18.64
CA PHE A 170 9.65 -26.82 18.59
C PHE A 170 9.43 -25.59 19.46
N LYS A 171 10.42 -25.23 20.27
CA LYS A 171 10.33 -24.09 21.18
C LYS A 171 10.43 -22.79 20.41
N ASP A 172 9.56 -21.84 20.74
CA ASP A 172 9.60 -20.47 20.22
C ASP A 172 10.95 -19.81 20.51
N GLY A 173 11.51 -19.13 19.51
CA GLY A 173 12.80 -18.46 19.59
C GLY A 173 12.91 -17.39 20.68
N ASN A 174 11.80 -16.75 21.08
CA ASN A 174 11.79 -15.82 22.22
C ASN A 174 12.15 -16.50 23.55
N LEU A 175 12.01 -17.84 23.65
CA LEU A 175 12.43 -18.62 24.80
C LEU A 175 13.86 -19.17 24.69
N LEU A 176 14.45 -19.13 23.50
CA LEU A 176 15.79 -19.67 23.22
C LEU A 176 16.85 -18.58 23.26
N ARG A 177 16.47 -17.35 22.90
CA ARG A 177 17.37 -16.20 22.82
C ARG A 177 18.03 -15.90 24.17
N LYS A 178 19.34 -15.71 24.17
CA LYS A 178 20.09 -15.11 25.29
C LYS A 178 20.29 -13.62 25.03
N GLU A 179 20.37 -12.81 26.09
CA GLU A 179 20.61 -11.36 25.98
C GLU A 179 21.89 -10.99 25.19
N SER A 180 22.85 -11.91 25.07
CA SER A 180 24.11 -11.71 24.34
C SER A 180 24.03 -11.97 22.83
N ASP A 181 22.94 -12.56 22.32
CA ASP A 181 22.86 -13.02 20.94
C ASP A 181 22.31 -11.89 20.03
N ALA A 182 23.20 -11.36 19.19
CA ALA A 182 22.84 -10.51 18.06
C ALA A 182 22.58 -11.41 16.84
N GLY A 183 21.35 -11.41 16.33
CA GLY A 183 20.91 -12.22 15.19
C GLY A 183 19.91 -13.31 15.58
N GLN A 184 19.03 -13.62 14.62
CA GLN A 184 18.03 -14.70 14.53
C GLN A 184 17.51 -15.33 15.85
N PHE A 185 16.23 -15.12 16.16
CA PHE A 185 15.58 -15.63 17.37
C PHE A 185 15.59 -17.16 17.51
N SER A 186 15.52 -17.88 16.40
CA SER A 186 15.51 -19.33 16.35
C SER A 186 16.49 -19.83 15.28
N PRO A 187 17.27 -20.90 15.55
CA PRO A 187 18.16 -21.50 14.56
C PRO A 187 17.47 -22.56 13.69
N LEU A 188 16.15 -22.77 13.83
CA LEU A 188 15.45 -23.90 13.21
C LEU A 188 15.32 -23.75 11.69
N LEU A 189 14.82 -22.61 11.23
CA LEU A 189 14.62 -22.30 9.82
C LEU A 189 15.35 -21.01 9.45
N PRO A 190 15.71 -20.78 8.18
CA PRO A 190 16.27 -19.50 7.76
C PRO A 190 15.25 -18.34 7.86
N GLY A 191 15.71 -17.15 8.27
CA GLY A 191 14.90 -15.93 8.41
C GLY A 191 14.45 -15.65 9.85
N CYS A 192 13.72 -14.56 10.08
CA CYS A 192 13.41 -14.11 11.45
C CYS A 192 11.95 -13.75 11.71
N HIS A 193 11.08 -13.77 10.69
CA HIS A 193 9.72 -13.27 10.81
C HIS A 193 8.72 -14.16 10.07
N GLY A 194 8.16 -15.15 10.77
CA GLY A 194 7.14 -16.06 10.23
C GLY A 194 5.82 -15.38 9.91
N LYS A 195 5.15 -15.77 8.83
CA LYS A 195 3.93 -15.10 8.34
C LYS A 195 2.74 -16.01 8.05
N GLY A 196 2.97 -17.30 7.81
CA GLY A 196 1.90 -18.19 7.35
C GLY A 196 2.22 -19.66 7.59
N ILE A 197 1.15 -20.43 7.85
CA ILE A 197 1.19 -21.87 8.08
C ILE A 197 0.00 -22.50 7.37
N TYR A 198 0.25 -23.62 6.68
CA TYR A 198 -0.80 -24.44 6.08
C TYR A 198 -0.40 -25.91 6.04
N SER A 199 -1.36 -26.83 5.97
CA SER A 199 -1.08 -28.26 5.81
C SER A 199 -1.81 -28.87 4.62
N GLY A 200 -1.18 -29.87 4.01
CA GLY A 200 -1.69 -30.59 2.85
C GLY A 200 -0.59 -31.46 2.23
N GLN A 201 -0.99 -32.45 1.46
CA GLN A 201 -0.12 -33.38 0.72
C GLN A 201 0.98 -33.98 1.62
N GLY A 202 0.61 -34.34 2.85
CA GLY A 202 1.49 -34.95 3.85
C GLY A 202 2.51 -34.01 4.51
N VAL A 203 2.43 -32.69 4.31
CA VAL A 203 3.36 -31.72 4.88
C VAL A 203 2.67 -30.55 5.59
N LEU A 204 3.36 -30.00 6.59
CA LEU A 204 3.11 -28.66 7.14
C LEU A 204 4.05 -27.68 6.45
N VAL A 205 3.52 -26.59 5.89
CA VAL A 205 4.29 -25.57 5.17
C VAL A 205 4.30 -24.30 6.00
N TYR A 206 5.47 -23.65 6.07
CA TYR A 206 5.71 -22.43 6.84
C TYR A 206 6.41 -21.38 5.97
N SER A 207 5.93 -20.14 6.03
CA SER A 207 6.51 -18.98 5.36
C SER A 207 7.15 -18.00 6.35
N ASN A 208 8.23 -17.38 5.91
CA ASN A 208 8.98 -16.34 6.62
C ASN A 208 9.36 -15.23 5.62
N ASN A 209 9.25 -13.96 6.03
CA ASN A 209 9.49 -12.82 5.15
C ASN A 209 10.65 -11.91 5.57
N GLY A 210 11.41 -12.24 6.64
CA GLY A 210 12.35 -11.30 7.23
C GLY A 210 13.77 -11.85 7.37
N GLU A 211 14.72 -10.93 7.48
CA GLU A 211 16.10 -11.18 7.86
C GLU A 211 16.51 -10.25 9.01
N ASP A 212 17.08 -10.81 10.09
CA ASP A 212 17.51 -10.04 11.27
C ASP A 212 19.01 -9.73 11.17
N SER A 213 19.34 -8.89 10.19
CA SER A 213 20.69 -8.42 9.95
C SER A 213 20.72 -6.89 9.89
N LYS A 214 21.88 -6.29 10.20
CA LYS A 214 22.07 -4.83 10.05
C LYS A 214 21.88 -4.39 8.60
N GLU A 215 22.24 -5.26 7.65
CA GLU A 215 22.11 -4.99 6.21
C GLU A 215 20.63 -4.91 5.80
N ALA A 216 19.76 -5.75 6.38
CA ALA A 216 18.32 -5.78 6.10
C ALA A 216 17.58 -4.48 6.47
N LEU A 217 18.19 -3.64 7.33
CA LEU A 217 17.64 -2.35 7.74
C LEU A 217 17.89 -1.24 6.71
N THR A 218 18.87 -1.41 5.83
CA THR A 218 19.29 -0.37 4.86
C THR A 218 19.27 -0.82 3.41
N HIS A 219 19.28 -2.14 3.15
CA HIS A 219 19.29 -2.72 1.82
C HIS A 219 18.09 -3.62 1.59
N PHE A 220 17.18 -3.19 0.71
CA PHE A 220 15.97 -3.92 0.34
C PHE A 220 16.22 -5.14 -0.55
N ASN A 221 17.39 -5.21 -1.20
CA ASN A 221 17.68 -6.17 -2.26
C ASN A 221 18.56 -7.35 -1.82
N ILE A 222 18.68 -7.60 -0.52
CA ILE A 222 19.40 -8.76 0.01
C ILE A 222 18.51 -10.01 -0.01
N GLU A 223 19.13 -11.18 0.12
CA GLU A 223 18.39 -12.43 0.32
C GLU A 223 17.73 -12.42 1.72
N ALA A 224 16.41 -12.61 1.78
CA ALA A 224 15.64 -12.58 3.02
C ALA A 224 14.42 -13.53 2.92
N GLY A 225 13.93 -14.01 4.06
CA GLY A 225 12.74 -14.88 4.17
C GLY A 225 12.85 -16.27 3.51
N SER A 226 12.01 -17.22 3.95
CA SER A 226 12.01 -18.61 3.45
C SER A 226 10.60 -19.14 3.26
N LEU A 227 10.50 -20.15 2.40
CA LEU A 227 9.44 -21.13 2.40
C LEU A 227 10.02 -22.48 2.78
N SER A 228 9.44 -23.15 3.78
CA SER A 228 9.90 -24.44 4.26
C SER A 228 8.73 -25.42 4.45
N GLU A 229 8.98 -26.72 4.33
CA GLU A 229 8.00 -27.78 4.55
C GLU A 229 8.51 -28.83 5.56
N TRP A 230 7.60 -29.34 6.40
CA TRP A 230 7.86 -30.35 7.43
C TRP A 230 6.99 -31.58 7.18
N ASN A 231 7.60 -32.76 7.16
CA ASN A 231 6.92 -34.03 6.86
C ASN A 231 6.43 -34.80 8.09
N GLY A 232 6.34 -34.14 9.26
CA GLY A 232 6.10 -34.80 10.54
C GLY A 232 7.37 -35.22 11.29
N LYS A 233 8.55 -35.07 10.66
CA LYS A 233 9.84 -35.40 11.25
C LYS A 233 10.89 -34.31 10.99
N ASP A 234 11.20 -34.06 9.72
CA ASP A 234 12.31 -33.20 9.29
C ASP A 234 11.78 -31.99 8.50
N TRP A 235 12.39 -30.82 8.73
CA TRP A 235 12.14 -29.61 7.95
C TRP A 235 13.04 -29.59 6.70
N LYS A 236 12.49 -29.09 5.60
CA LYS A 236 13.18 -28.89 4.33
C LYS A 236 12.95 -27.46 3.84
N LEU A 237 14.03 -26.77 3.52
CA LEU A 237 13.97 -25.49 2.81
C LEU A 237 13.49 -25.72 1.38
N VAL A 238 12.42 -25.03 0.99
CA VAL A 238 11.87 -25.07 -0.38
C VAL A 238 12.49 -23.97 -1.22
N ARG A 239 12.49 -22.73 -0.71
CA ARG A 239 13.02 -21.55 -1.42
C ARG A 239 13.43 -20.46 -0.44
N ARG A 240 14.48 -19.72 -0.76
CA ARG A 240 15.00 -18.59 0.03
C ARG A 240 14.62 -17.26 -0.63
N ASN A 241 13.46 -16.75 -0.25
CA ASN A 241 12.86 -15.48 -0.66
C ASN A 241 11.82 -15.08 0.39
N GLN A 242 11.35 -13.82 0.37
CA GLN A 242 10.34 -13.38 1.33
C GLN A 242 9.00 -14.03 0.99
N PHE A 243 8.36 -14.69 1.96
CA PHE A 243 7.02 -15.27 1.80
C PHE A 243 6.10 -14.83 2.93
N THR A 244 4.85 -14.50 2.60
CA THR A 244 3.82 -14.08 3.57
C THR A 244 2.75 -15.15 3.74
N GLU A 245 1.90 -15.36 2.74
CA GLU A 245 0.79 -16.29 2.85
C GLU A 245 1.20 -17.72 2.49
N VAL A 246 0.63 -18.68 3.21
CA VAL A 246 0.51 -20.07 2.77
C VAL A 246 -0.93 -20.49 2.97
N THR A 247 -1.59 -20.94 1.91
CA THR A 247 -3.01 -21.31 1.94
C THR A 247 -3.34 -22.32 0.84
N GLY A 248 -4.61 -22.62 0.63
CA GLY A 248 -5.09 -23.47 -0.45
C GLY A 248 -6.56 -23.22 -0.74
N PRO A 249 -7.18 -24.01 -1.64
CA PRO A 249 -8.60 -23.87 -1.96
C PRO A 249 -9.54 -23.93 -0.74
N GLY A 250 -9.10 -24.57 0.35
CA GLY A 250 -9.86 -24.65 1.59
C GLY A 250 -9.81 -23.38 2.46
N GLY A 251 -8.92 -22.42 2.16
CA GLY A 251 -8.74 -21.20 2.92
C GLY A 251 -8.59 -21.47 4.42
N ILE A 252 -9.30 -20.70 5.25
CA ILE A 252 -9.27 -20.80 6.72
C ILE A 252 -9.86 -22.10 7.29
N TYR A 253 -10.46 -22.95 6.46
CA TYR A 253 -10.98 -24.25 6.89
C TYR A 253 -9.97 -25.40 6.72
N GLY A 254 -8.82 -25.13 6.07
CA GLY A 254 -7.94 -26.19 5.57
C GLY A 254 -8.49 -26.90 4.33
N ASN A 255 -7.61 -27.55 3.57
CA ASN A 255 -7.99 -28.24 2.34
C ASN A 255 -9.05 -29.33 2.59
N LYS A 256 -10.00 -29.45 1.66
CA LYS A 256 -11.08 -30.45 1.74
C LYS A 256 -10.55 -31.84 1.40
N ASN A 257 -9.69 -31.94 0.39
CA ASN A 257 -8.98 -33.15 0.00
C ASN A 257 -7.48 -32.93 0.26
N PRO A 258 -7.02 -33.07 1.52
CA PRO A 258 -5.65 -32.72 1.89
C PRO A 258 -4.59 -33.46 1.06
N GLU A 259 -4.85 -34.69 0.61
CA GLU A 259 -3.91 -35.47 -0.20
C GLU A 259 -3.67 -34.93 -1.62
N SER A 260 -4.61 -34.15 -2.18
CA SER A 260 -4.60 -33.77 -3.61
C SER A 260 -4.81 -32.29 -3.89
N ASP A 261 -5.46 -31.56 -2.99
CA ASP A 261 -5.68 -30.13 -3.17
C ASP A 261 -4.32 -29.40 -3.14
N PRO A 262 -4.11 -28.39 -4.02
CA PRO A 262 -2.87 -27.64 -4.05
C PRO A 262 -2.65 -26.83 -2.76
N ILE A 263 -1.38 -26.51 -2.50
CA ILE A 263 -0.99 -25.46 -1.56
C ILE A 263 -0.46 -24.30 -2.38
N TRP A 264 -0.88 -23.09 -2.06
CA TRP A 264 -0.39 -21.85 -2.64
C TRP A 264 0.43 -21.09 -1.62
N SER A 265 1.46 -20.40 -2.08
CA SER A 265 2.19 -19.44 -1.26
C SER A 265 2.51 -18.20 -2.06
N THR A 266 2.28 -17.03 -1.45
CA THR A 266 2.66 -15.74 -2.04
C THR A 266 3.86 -15.18 -1.32
N GLY A 267 4.74 -14.56 -2.10
CA GLY A 267 5.99 -14.00 -1.63
C GLY A 267 6.53 -12.97 -2.60
N TRP A 268 7.76 -12.53 -2.40
CA TRP A 268 8.45 -11.60 -3.28
C TRP A 268 9.96 -11.70 -3.11
N ASP A 269 10.64 -11.13 -4.08
CA ASP A 269 11.97 -10.55 -3.92
C ASP A 269 11.91 -9.10 -4.40
N TYR A 270 13.02 -8.36 -4.36
CA TYR A 270 13.07 -6.99 -4.86
C TYR A 270 12.72 -6.86 -6.36
N LYS A 271 12.68 -7.96 -7.12
CA LYS A 271 12.43 -7.97 -8.57
C LYS A 271 10.95 -8.11 -8.89
N SER A 272 10.22 -8.97 -8.19
CA SER A 272 8.82 -9.26 -8.47
C SER A 272 8.11 -9.94 -7.31
N VAL A 273 6.78 -10.02 -7.40
CA VAL A 273 5.99 -10.97 -6.60
C VAL A 273 6.35 -12.40 -7.04
N LEU A 274 6.27 -13.33 -6.10
CA LEU A 274 6.41 -14.78 -6.27
C LEU A 274 5.09 -15.46 -5.91
N LEU A 275 4.70 -16.43 -6.73
CA LEU A 275 3.60 -17.35 -6.46
C LEU A 275 4.15 -18.78 -6.54
N GLY A 276 4.19 -19.48 -5.41
CA GLY A 276 4.50 -20.89 -5.32
C GLY A 276 3.23 -21.73 -5.33
N VAL A 277 3.24 -22.84 -6.07
CA VAL A 277 2.17 -23.85 -6.06
C VAL A 277 2.78 -25.21 -5.79
N ARG A 278 2.30 -25.87 -4.75
CA ARG A 278 2.61 -27.26 -4.45
C ARG A 278 1.51 -28.16 -4.99
N GLU A 279 1.84 -29.01 -5.94
CA GLU A 279 0.92 -29.97 -6.57
C GLU A 279 1.63 -31.32 -6.70
N ASN A 280 0.95 -32.41 -6.31
CA ASN A 280 1.47 -33.78 -6.39
C ASN A 280 2.86 -33.97 -5.74
N GLY A 281 3.15 -33.27 -4.64
CA GLY A 281 4.46 -33.38 -3.99
C GLY A 281 5.52 -32.38 -4.47
N GLU A 282 5.27 -31.62 -5.53
CA GLU A 282 6.27 -30.78 -6.19
C GLU A 282 5.90 -29.29 -6.19
N TRP A 283 6.90 -28.42 -6.12
CA TRP A 283 6.74 -26.97 -6.16
C TRP A 283 7.01 -26.42 -7.57
N ALA A 284 6.08 -25.59 -8.06
CA ALA A 284 6.28 -24.72 -9.22
C ALA A 284 6.20 -23.26 -8.79
N PHE A 285 6.97 -22.38 -9.43
CA PHE A 285 7.01 -20.96 -9.10
C PHE A 285 6.76 -20.07 -10.31
N TYR A 286 6.04 -18.98 -10.06
CA TYR A 286 5.65 -17.98 -11.04
C TYR A 286 5.94 -16.58 -10.49
N ARG A 287 6.12 -15.61 -11.38
CA ARG A 287 6.38 -14.20 -11.05
C ARG A 287 5.24 -13.31 -11.50
N LEU A 288 4.88 -12.32 -10.68
CA LEU A 288 3.88 -11.29 -10.98
C LEU A 288 4.48 -9.90 -10.78
N PRO A 289 4.04 -8.87 -11.53
CA PRO A 289 4.52 -7.50 -11.35
C PRO A 289 3.98 -6.89 -10.04
N LYS A 290 4.63 -5.80 -9.60
CA LYS A 290 4.28 -4.99 -8.43
C LYS A 290 3.73 -3.65 -8.88
N ALA A 291 2.66 -3.16 -8.24
CA ALA A 291 2.22 -1.77 -8.44
C ALA A 291 2.79 -0.82 -7.38
N SER A 292 3.18 -1.35 -6.21
CA SER A 292 3.80 -0.60 -5.12
C SER A 292 5.05 -1.33 -4.59
N HIS A 293 6.04 -0.53 -4.22
CA HIS A 293 7.32 -0.98 -3.66
C HIS A 293 7.45 -0.68 -2.17
N THR A 294 6.39 -0.18 -1.52
CA THR A 294 6.43 0.22 -0.10
C THR A 294 6.79 -0.94 0.84
N TYR A 295 6.69 -2.18 0.35
CA TYR A 295 6.89 -3.39 1.15
C TYR A 295 8.22 -4.11 0.85
N ASP A 296 9.12 -3.52 0.06
CA ASP A 296 10.36 -4.18 -0.39
C ASP A 296 11.44 -4.32 0.69
N GLY A 297 11.24 -3.76 1.89
CA GLY A 297 12.18 -3.90 3.00
C GLY A 297 12.51 -5.36 3.36
N ALA A 298 13.80 -5.68 3.47
CA ALA A 298 14.27 -7.06 3.68
C ALA A 298 14.12 -7.56 5.14
N HIS A 299 14.01 -6.66 6.11
CA HIS A 299 13.80 -7.00 7.53
C HIS A 299 12.44 -7.68 7.79
N GLY A 300 11.45 -7.49 6.91
CA GLY A 300 10.16 -8.16 6.95
C GLY A 300 9.12 -7.56 7.90
N TRP A 301 9.38 -6.42 8.53
CA TRP A 301 8.45 -5.79 9.50
C TRP A 301 7.28 -5.06 8.83
N ASN A 302 7.38 -4.81 7.51
CA ASN A 302 6.31 -4.23 6.71
C ASN A 302 4.96 -4.89 7.07
N THR A 303 4.04 -4.06 7.57
CA THR A 303 2.85 -4.51 8.32
C THR A 303 1.70 -4.97 7.45
N GLU A 304 1.80 -4.84 6.12
CA GLU A 304 0.88 -5.49 5.21
C GLU A 304 1.06 -7.01 5.22
N TRP A 305 -0.05 -7.74 5.29
CA TRP A 305 -0.07 -9.21 5.18
C TRP A 305 -0.88 -9.59 3.96
N PRO A 306 -0.26 -9.63 2.78
CA PRO A 306 -0.89 -10.08 1.54
C PRO A 306 -1.59 -11.43 1.72
N ARG A 307 -2.88 -11.54 1.38
CA ARG A 307 -3.70 -12.76 1.59
C ARG A 307 -4.34 -13.22 0.30
N ILE A 308 -4.72 -14.50 0.25
CA ILE A 308 -5.73 -15.04 -0.69
C ILE A 308 -6.94 -15.45 0.14
N ARG A 309 -8.13 -14.89 -0.13
CA ARG A 309 -9.38 -15.22 0.59
C ARG A 309 -10.54 -15.35 -0.37
N ASP A 310 -11.51 -16.20 -0.01
CA ASP A 310 -12.80 -16.23 -0.66
C ASP A 310 -13.66 -15.05 -0.19
N ILE A 311 -14.06 -14.24 -1.16
CA ILE A 311 -14.95 -13.09 -0.99
C ILE A 311 -16.29 -13.30 -1.72
N GLY A 312 -16.49 -14.49 -2.30
CA GLY A 312 -17.70 -14.85 -3.00
C GLY A 312 -18.81 -15.34 -2.07
N THR A 313 -19.83 -15.92 -2.68
CA THR A 313 -20.89 -16.62 -1.95
C THR A 313 -20.62 -18.13 -1.97
N PRO A 314 -21.25 -18.93 -1.09
CA PRO A 314 -21.11 -20.38 -1.15
C PRO A 314 -21.47 -21.01 -2.51
N SER A 315 -22.38 -20.37 -3.27
CA SER A 315 -22.78 -20.79 -4.63
C SER A 315 -21.87 -20.24 -5.73
N GLU A 316 -21.22 -19.11 -5.50
CA GLU A 316 -20.34 -18.43 -6.46
C GLU A 316 -19.04 -18.01 -5.76
N PRO A 317 -18.10 -18.94 -5.53
CA PRO A 317 -16.82 -18.63 -4.93
C PRO A 317 -16.04 -17.61 -5.77
N ASN A 318 -15.33 -16.70 -5.10
CA ASN A 318 -14.55 -15.67 -5.75
C ASN A 318 -13.32 -15.37 -4.90
N LEU A 319 -12.14 -15.84 -5.30
CA LEU A 319 -10.93 -15.57 -4.54
C LEU A 319 -10.35 -14.21 -4.93
N LEU A 320 -10.14 -13.37 -3.91
CA LEU A 320 -9.37 -12.14 -4.00
C LEU A 320 -7.99 -12.40 -3.40
N MET A 321 -6.95 -11.98 -4.11
CA MET A 321 -5.60 -11.88 -3.58
C MET A 321 -5.19 -10.41 -3.46
N THR A 322 -4.58 -10.03 -2.35
CA THR A 322 -3.86 -8.75 -2.21
C THR A 322 -2.37 -9.03 -2.27
N MET A 323 -1.59 -8.21 -2.99
CA MET A 323 -0.12 -8.27 -2.95
C MET A 323 0.47 -7.01 -3.61
N HIS A 324 1.43 -6.35 -2.95
CA HIS A 324 2.21 -5.23 -3.50
C HIS A 324 1.34 -4.13 -4.14
N GLY A 325 0.30 -3.72 -3.40
CA GLY A 325 -0.59 -2.62 -3.77
C GLY A 325 -1.58 -2.93 -4.90
N LEU A 326 -1.82 -4.22 -5.21
CA LEU A 326 -2.83 -4.66 -6.18
C LEU A 326 -3.83 -5.63 -5.57
N PHE A 327 -5.09 -5.44 -5.93
CA PHE A 327 -6.12 -6.46 -5.87
C PHE A 327 -6.03 -7.35 -7.10
N TRP A 328 -6.12 -8.66 -6.89
CA TRP A 328 -6.02 -9.67 -7.93
C TRP A 328 -7.23 -10.60 -7.86
N LYS A 329 -7.86 -10.86 -9.00
CA LYS A 329 -8.71 -12.03 -9.15
C LYS A 329 -7.81 -13.26 -9.14
N PHE A 330 -8.05 -14.17 -8.19
CA PHE A 330 -7.32 -15.42 -8.07
C PHE A 330 -8.24 -16.60 -8.44
N PRO A 331 -7.79 -17.55 -9.26
CA PRO A 331 -8.62 -18.69 -9.66
C PRO A 331 -8.61 -19.78 -8.59
N GLN A 332 -9.79 -20.23 -8.15
CA GLN A 332 -9.94 -21.25 -7.10
C GLN A 332 -9.28 -22.60 -7.43
N ASN A 333 -9.22 -22.94 -8.71
CA ASN A 333 -8.65 -24.21 -9.17
C ASN A 333 -7.19 -24.07 -9.63
N PHE A 334 -6.49 -22.99 -9.26
CA PHE A 334 -5.11 -22.76 -9.68
C PHE A 334 -4.21 -23.93 -9.33
N LYS A 335 -3.61 -24.52 -10.36
CA LYS A 335 -2.68 -25.66 -10.25
C LYS A 335 -1.48 -25.41 -11.14
N SER A 336 -0.38 -26.12 -10.92
CA SER A 336 0.77 -25.99 -11.81
C SER A 336 0.48 -26.57 -13.21
N SER A 337 -0.45 -27.51 -13.30
CA SER A 337 -0.96 -28.10 -14.54
C SER A 337 -2.03 -27.25 -15.26
N ASP A 338 -2.65 -26.29 -14.55
CA ASP A 338 -3.64 -25.33 -15.05
C ASP A 338 -3.44 -23.99 -14.32
N ALA A 339 -2.40 -23.28 -14.73
CA ALA A 339 -1.92 -22.05 -14.14
C ALA A 339 -2.54 -20.82 -14.82
N SER A 340 -3.82 -20.84 -15.17
CA SER A 340 -4.48 -19.74 -15.90
C SER A 340 -5.41 -18.91 -15.00
N GLY A 341 -5.69 -17.66 -15.40
CA GLY A 341 -6.84 -16.91 -14.88
C GLY A 341 -6.57 -15.87 -13.77
N ILE A 342 -5.31 -15.68 -13.36
CA ILE A 342 -4.95 -14.57 -12.46
C ILE A 342 -5.06 -13.25 -13.23
N ARG A 343 -5.82 -12.28 -12.71
CA ARG A 343 -6.01 -10.97 -13.35
C ARG A 343 -5.90 -9.83 -12.35
N PRO A 344 -5.25 -8.71 -12.71
CA PRO A 344 -5.29 -7.51 -11.88
C PRO A 344 -6.72 -6.94 -11.86
N ARG A 345 -7.14 -6.39 -10.72
CA ARG A 345 -8.40 -5.64 -10.58
C ARG A 345 -8.10 -4.14 -10.52
N SER A 346 -7.69 -3.62 -9.37
CA SER A 346 -7.23 -2.23 -9.20
C SER A 346 -6.07 -2.14 -8.21
N ALA A 347 -5.37 -1.00 -8.22
CA ALA A 347 -4.40 -0.66 -7.17
C ALA A 347 -5.10 -0.07 -5.94
N TYR A 348 -4.47 -0.21 -4.75
CA TYR A 348 -4.99 0.35 -3.49
C TYR A 348 -3.88 1.01 -2.65
N LEU A 349 -4.27 1.84 -1.67
CA LEU A 349 -3.40 2.67 -0.83
C LEU A 349 -3.49 2.37 0.67
N LYS A 350 -4.55 1.72 1.14
CA LYS A 350 -4.61 1.17 2.50
C LYS A 350 -3.52 0.11 2.74
N VAL A 351 -3.07 -0.02 3.99
CA VAL A 351 -2.34 -1.21 4.44
C VAL A 351 -3.36 -2.22 4.96
N ILE A 352 -3.42 -3.40 4.34
CA ILE A 352 -4.44 -4.42 4.60
C ILE A 352 -3.78 -5.65 5.23
N GLY A 353 -4.15 -5.98 6.47
CA GLY A 353 -3.65 -7.15 7.18
C GLY A 353 -4.46 -8.44 6.90
N ASP A 354 -5.77 -8.28 6.71
CA ASP A 354 -6.67 -9.39 6.44
C ASP A 354 -8.03 -8.90 5.91
N PHE A 355 -8.84 -9.79 5.33
CA PHE A 355 -10.18 -9.44 4.86
C PHE A 355 -11.14 -10.62 4.81
N THR A 356 -12.43 -10.30 4.72
CA THR A 356 -13.53 -11.25 4.57
C THR A 356 -14.74 -10.60 3.90
N ARG A 357 -15.62 -11.42 3.34
CA ARG A 357 -17.01 -11.01 3.07
C ARG A 357 -17.83 -11.09 4.35
N TRP A 358 -18.69 -10.11 4.63
CA TRP A 358 -19.66 -10.12 5.73
C TRP A 358 -20.83 -9.19 5.41
N ASN A 359 -22.08 -9.61 5.66
CA ASN A 359 -23.30 -8.85 5.38
C ASN A 359 -23.34 -8.20 3.97
N ASP A 360 -22.95 -8.96 2.94
CA ASP A 360 -22.88 -8.50 1.53
C ASP A 360 -21.96 -7.29 1.29
N GLN A 361 -20.96 -7.14 2.16
CA GLN A 361 -19.86 -6.19 2.03
C GLN A 361 -18.53 -6.93 2.13
N LEU A 362 -17.47 -6.28 1.65
CA LEU A 362 -16.11 -6.65 2.00
C LEU A 362 -15.67 -5.85 3.22
N VAL A 363 -15.05 -6.53 4.17
CA VAL A 363 -14.49 -5.91 5.37
C VAL A 363 -13.00 -6.15 5.37
N PHE A 364 -12.24 -5.05 5.28
CA PHE A 364 -10.78 -5.06 5.36
C PHE A 364 -10.34 -4.68 6.77
N GLY A 365 -9.50 -5.51 7.38
CA GLY A 365 -8.75 -5.18 8.59
C GLY A 365 -7.48 -4.44 8.20
N CYS A 366 -7.30 -3.24 8.75
CA CYS A 366 -6.26 -2.31 8.34
C CYS A 366 -5.18 -2.11 9.42
N ASP A 367 -4.11 -1.46 9.01
CA ASP A 367 -3.11 -0.85 9.90
C ASP A 367 -2.87 0.60 9.46
N ASP A 368 -3.41 1.55 10.23
CA ASP A 368 -3.64 2.92 9.79
C ASP A 368 -2.73 3.95 10.48
N SER A 369 -2.38 3.76 11.76
CA SER A 369 -1.61 4.75 12.53
C SER A 369 -0.81 4.11 13.66
N ALA A 370 0.52 4.16 13.53
CA ALA A 370 1.48 3.83 14.56
C ALA A 370 1.81 5.06 15.43
N GLN A 371 1.95 4.91 16.75
CA GLN A 371 2.30 6.00 17.68
C GLN A 371 3.61 6.70 17.29
N LYS A 372 4.53 5.95 16.68
CA LYS A 372 5.81 6.47 16.21
C LYS A 372 6.07 5.90 14.83
N GLU A 373 6.56 6.77 13.95
CA GLU A 373 7.11 6.34 12.67
C GLU A 373 8.25 5.35 12.92
N PHE A 374 8.24 4.24 12.20
CA PHE A 374 9.30 3.21 12.27
C PHE A 374 10.60 3.73 11.62
N LEU A 375 10.85 3.38 10.37
CA LEU A 375 12.04 3.79 9.60
C LEU A 375 11.77 5.00 8.67
N ASN A 376 10.66 5.73 8.90
CA ASN A 376 10.12 6.75 8.00
C ASN A 376 10.44 8.21 8.34
N LYS A 377 11.51 8.47 9.08
CA LYS A 377 11.95 9.85 9.38
C LYS A 377 12.64 10.45 8.17
N ARG A 378 12.25 11.67 7.78
CA ARG A 378 12.78 12.36 6.60
C ARG A 378 12.97 13.86 6.81
N LYS A 379 13.96 14.45 6.14
CA LYS A 379 14.10 15.92 6.07
C LYS A 379 12.82 16.63 5.60
N VAL A 380 12.13 16.06 4.60
CA VAL A 380 10.92 16.65 3.99
C VAL A 380 9.70 16.71 4.91
N LYS A 381 9.71 15.99 6.03
CA LYS A 381 8.65 16.01 7.05
C LYS A 381 8.87 17.11 8.10
N GLY A 382 10.06 17.70 8.16
CA GLY A 382 10.43 18.62 9.23
C GLY A 382 10.52 17.92 10.57
N SER A 383 9.93 18.53 11.61
CA SER A 383 9.97 18.03 12.99
C SER A 383 8.67 17.37 13.45
N ILE A 384 7.80 16.97 12.52
CA ILE A 384 6.51 16.34 12.84
C ILE A 384 6.71 15.07 13.65
N GLU A 385 5.85 14.86 14.64
CA GLU A 385 5.81 13.65 15.44
C GLU A 385 4.65 12.75 14.97
N GLY A 386 4.75 11.45 15.31
CA GLY A 386 3.63 10.52 15.10
C GLY A 386 2.40 10.90 15.94
N PRO A 387 1.25 10.26 15.70
CA PRO A 387 0.08 10.39 16.58
C PRO A 387 0.43 9.96 18.01
N GLY A 388 -0.24 10.54 19.01
CA GLY A 388 0.04 10.27 20.41
C GLY A 388 -0.32 8.84 20.85
N GLN A 389 -1.09 8.11 20.04
CA GLN A 389 -1.49 6.73 20.30
C GLN A 389 -1.77 5.97 19.00
N SER A 390 -1.35 4.71 18.96
CA SER A 390 -1.62 3.81 17.84
C SER A 390 -3.09 3.47 17.75
N ASN A 391 -3.63 3.47 16.54
CA ASN A 391 -5.02 3.13 16.26
C ASN A 391 -5.18 2.67 14.82
N SER A 392 -6.16 1.79 14.60
CA SER A 392 -6.64 1.47 13.25
C SER A 392 -8.13 1.18 13.27
N ASN A 393 -8.68 0.89 12.10
CA ASN A 393 -10.09 0.60 11.94
C ASN A 393 -10.35 -0.52 10.93
N LEU A 394 -11.61 -0.86 10.75
CA LEU A 394 -12.10 -1.67 9.64
C LEU A 394 -12.53 -0.76 8.49
N TRP A 395 -12.35 -1.24 7.26
CA TRP A 395 -12.87 -0.59 6.06
C TRP A 395 -13.93 -1.45 5.38
N PHE A 396 -15.16 -0.98 5.40
CA PHE A 396 -16.32 -1.63 4.81
C PHE A 396 -16.54 -1.11 3.40
N THR A 397 -16.66 -2.00 2.43
CA THR A 397 -16.81 -1.62 1.02
C THR A 397 -17.82 -2.51 0.32
N SER A 398 -18.28 -2.07 -0.85
CA SER A 398 -19.00 -2.92 -1.78
C SER A 398 -18.08 -3.98 -2.39
N GLU A 399 -18.66 -5.07 -2.88
CA GLU A 399 -17.92 -6.20 -3.48
C GLU A 399 -17.15 -5.87 -4.76
N ASP A 400 -17.60 -4.83 -5.45
CA ASP A 400 -17.01 -4.29 -6.68
C ASP A 400 -15.96 -3.20 -6.39
N LYS A 401 -15.80 -2.75 -5.15
CA LYS A 401 -14.78 -1.74 -4.80
C LYS A 401 -13.37 -2.12 -5.25
N PRO A 402 -12.92 -3.39 -5.19
CA PRO A 402 -11.60 -3.77 -5.70
C PRO A 402 -11.41 -3.63 -7.22
N ASP A 403 -12.44 -3.23 -7.99
CA ASP A 403 -12.33 -2.89 -9.42
C ASP A 403 -12.36 -1.36 -9.68
N GLN A 404 -12.52 -0.53 -8.65
CA GLN A 404 -12.90 0.89 -8.79
C GLN A 404 -11.85 1.89 -8.30
N LEU A 405 -10.69 1.42 -7.84
CA LEU A 405 -9.67 2.26 -7.23
C LEU A 405 -8.61 2.70 -8.27
N GLY A 406 -7.32 2.55 -7.95
CA GLY A 406 -6.23 3.02 -8.78
C GLY A 406 -5.96 2.18 -10.04
N PRO A 407 -5.24 2.75 -11.02
CA PRO A 407 -4.84 2.04 -12.23
C PRO A 407 -3.90 0.87 -11.90
N THR A 408 -3.91 -0.15 -12.75
CA THR A 408 -3.14 -1.40 -12.55
C THR A 408 -1.72 -1.33 -13.14
N THR A 409 -1.17 -0.12 -13.30
CA THR A 409 0.21 0.07 -13.73
C THR A 409 1.16 -0.66 -12.79
N ALA A 410 1.94 -1.58 -13.33
CA ALA A 410 2.79 -2.47 -12.54
C ALA A 410 4.04 -2.87 -13.31
N GLU A 411 5.12 -3.14 -12.59
CA GLU A 411 6.39 -3.57 -13.16
C GLU A 411 7.02 -4.69 -12.34
N GLY A 412 7.85 -5.48 -12.98
CA GLY A 412 8.61 -6.53 -12.31
C GLY A 412 9.65 -7.13 -13.23
N SER A 413 10.68 -7.72 -12.65
CA SER A 413 11.81 -8.26 -13.40
C SER A 413 11.98 -9.75 -13.15
N ILE A 414 12.45 -10.46 -14.17
CA ILE A 414 12.94 -11.84 -14.02
C ILE A 414 14.42 -11.84 -13.61
N TRP A 415 15.18 -10.87 -14.11
CA TRP A 415 16.59 -10.65 -13.84
C TRP A 415 16.86 -9.15 -13.64
N ILE A 416 17.69 -8.78 -12.66
CA ILE A 416 18.20 -7.41 -12.48
C ILE A 416 19.72 -7.49 -12.25
N ASN A 417 20.51 -7.12 -13.26
CA ASN A 417 21.97 -7.22 -13.26
C ASN A 417 22.47 -8.59 -12.75
N GLU A 418 21.86 -9.66 -13.25
CA GLU A 418 22.13 -11.02 -12.80
C GLU A 418 23.00 -11.79 -13.81
N SER A 419 23.83 -12.69 -13.29
CA SER A 419 24.53 -13.68 -14.10
C SER A 419 23.54 -14.71 -14.65
N VAL A 420 23.27 -14.63 -15.95
CA VAL A 420 22.35 -15.52 -16.68
C VAL A 420 23.14 -16.60 -17.38
N LYS A 421 22.75 -17.86 -17.16
CA LYS A 421 23.29 -19.01 -17.88
C LYS A 421 22.57 -19.19 -19.21
N GLY A 422 23.34 -19.30 -20.29
CA GLY A 422 22.82 -19.54 -21.63
C GLY A 422 22.04 -20.85 -21.73
N GLY A 423 20.91 -20.83 -22.42
CA GLY A 423 20.06 -21.99 -22.68
C GLY A 423 19.14 -22.39 -21.51
N VAL A 424 19.14 -21.65 -20.40
CA VAL A 424 18.25 -21.89 -19.26
C VAL A 424 17.11 -20.87 -19.27
N PRO A 425 15.84 -21.30 -19.30
CA PRO A 425 14.71 -20.38 -19.21
C PRO A 425 14.57 -19.78 -17.80
N SER A 426 14.09 -18.55 -17.73
CA SER A 426 13.68 -17.90 -16.48
C SER A 426 12.47 -18.58 -15.82
N ASP A 427 12.19 -18.22 -14.56
CA ASP A 427 10.86 -18.39 -13.98
C ASP A 427 9.80 -17.76 -14.91
N PRO A 428 8.63 -18.39 -15.10
CA PRO A 428 7.49 -17.79 -15.80
C PRO A 428 7.05 -16.48 -15.15
N PHE A 429 6.75 -15.47 -15.97
CA PHE A 429 6.25 -14.16 -15.55
C PHE A 429 4.84 -13.93 -16.12
N LEU A 430 3.92 -13.42 -15.32
CA LEU A 430 2.54 -13.18 -15.74
C LEU A 430 2.52 -12.25 -16.95
N PHE A 431 1.84 -12.63 -18.02
CA PHE A 431 1.81 -11.88 -19.29
C PHE A 431 0.41 -11.41 -19.68
N SER A 432 -0.62 -11.97 -19.05
CA SER A 432 -2.04 -11.62 -19.24
C SER A 432 -2.52 -10.56 -18.24
N GLY A 433 -3.55 -9.81 -18.62
CA GLY A 433 -4.25 -8.86 -17.72
C GLY A 433 -4.14 -7.39 -18.14
N TRP A 434 -3.32 -7.08 -19.15
CA TRP A 434 -3.08 -5.73 -19.63
C TRP A 434 -3.05 -5.67 -21.16
N THR A 435 -3.48 -4.54 -21.71
CA THR A 435 -3.43 -4.26 -23.16
C THR A 435 -2.13 -3.60 -23.56
N GLU A 436 -1.55 -2.77 -22.69
CA GLU A 436 -0.31 -2.05 -22.96
C GLU A 436 0.84 -2.65 -22.17
N ARG A 437 1.80 -3.24 -22.91
CA ARG A 437 2.88 -4.03 -22.32
C ARG A 437 4.19 -3.73 -23.03
N CYS A 438 5.25 -3.63 -22.27
CA CYS A 438 6.61 -3.62 -22.79
C CYS A 438 7.56 -4.45 -21.92
N ALA A 439 8.73 -4.72 -22.48
CA ALA A 439 9.89 -5.17 -21.74
C ALA A 439 11.07 -4.22 -21.99
N TRP A 440 11.90 -4.07 -20.97
CA TRP A 440 13.22 -3.47 -21.04
C TRP A 440 14.27 -4.55 -20.86
N ILE A 441 15.24 -4.56 -21.76
CA ILE A 441 16.29 -5.58 -21.78
C ILE A 441 17.62 -4.85 -21.77
N LYS A 442 18.50 -5.20 -20.84
CA LYS A 442 19.88 -4.71 -20.79
C LYS A 442 20.83 -5.89 -20.82
N ASN A 443 21.79 -5.83 -21.73
CA ASN A 443 22.89 -6.77 -21.82
C ASN A 443 24.16 -6.11 -21.29
N ASP A 444 24.45 -6.31 -20.02
CA ASP A 444 25.69 -5.85 -19.39
C ASP A 444 26.89 -6.76 -19.72
N GLY A 445 26.69 -7.82 -20.50
CA GLY A 445 27.76 -8.65 -21.03
C GLY A 445 28.64 -7.93 -22.06
N ASN A 446 29.81 -8.54 -22.31
CA ASN A 446 30.79 -8.07 -23.31
C ASN A 446 30.58 -8.69 -24.69
N GLN A 447 29.47 -9.38 -24.91
CA GLN A 447 29.15 -10.05 -26.17
C GLN A 447 27.70 -9.79 -26.56
N HIS A 448 27.44 -9.82 -27.86
CA HIS A 448 26.08 -9.87 -28.40
C HIS A 448 25.34 -11.14 -27.92
N VAL A 449 24.10 -10.96 -27.48
CA VAL A 449 23.21 -12.02 -26.94
C VAL A 449 21.85 -11.96 -27.61
N GLN A 450 21.28 -13.13 -27.89
CA GLN A 450 19.90 -13.27 -28.31
C GLN A 450 19.04 -13.68 -27.12
N PHE A 451 17.93 -12.98 -26.93
CA PHE A 451 16.92 -13.29 -25.93
C PHE A 451 15.69 -13.87 -26.62
N LEU A 452 15.40 -15.14 -26.34
CA LEU A 452 14.21 -15.85 -26.80
C LEU A 452 13.08 -15.66 -25.78
N PHE A 453 11.97 -15.09 -26.23
CA PHE A 453 10.72 -14.99 -25.51
C PHE A 453 9.80 -16.13 -25.93
N GLU A 454 9.29 -16.88 -24.96
CA GLU A 454 8.30 -17.94 -25.16
C GLU A 454 7.08 -17.65 -24.29
N VAL A 455 5.90 -18.06 -24.78
CA VAL A 455 4.64 -17.93 -24.05
C VAL A 455 3.98 -19.27 -23.85
N ASP A 456 3.45 -19.46 -22.65
CA ASP A 456 2.44 -20.47 -22.35
C ASP A 456 1.08 -19.80 -22.51
N LYS A 457 0.37 -20.17 -23.56
CA LYS A 457 -0.87 -19.48 -23.94
C LYS A 457 -2.06 -19.84 -23.05
N ASN A 458 -2.04 -21.03 -22.47
CA ASN A 458 -3.19 -21.59 -21.76
C ASN A 458 -2.89 -21.86 -20.27
N GLY A 459 -1.66 -21.64 -19.81
CA GLY A 459 -1.25 -21.99 -18.45
C GLY A 459 -1.03 -23.49 -18.24
N ASN A 460 -0.82 -24.26 -19.30
CA ASN A 460 -0.73 -25.72 -19.26
C ASN A 460 0.71 -26.24 -19.46
N LYS A 461 1.71 -25.35 -19.35
CA LYS A 461 3.15 -25.59 -19.58
C LYS A 461 3.51 -25.91 -21.05
N GLU A 462 2.63 -25.65 -22.01
CA GLU A 462 2.94 -25.77 -23.44
C GLU A 462 3.54 -24.48 -23.99
N TRP A 463 4.87 -24.41 -23.96
CA TRP A 463 5.61 -23.22 -24.39
C TRP A 463 5.72 -23.11 -25.90
N THR A 464 5.38 -21.93 -26.42
CA THR A 464 5.51 -21.60 -27.85
C THR A 464 6.38 -20.36 -28.02
N ARG A 465 7.20 -20.35 -29.08
CA ARG A 465 8.04 -19.20 -29.42
C ARG A 465 7.18 -17.98 -29.71
N LEU A 466 7.43 -16.88 -29.00
CA LEU A 466 6.81 -15.58 -29.25
C LEU A 466 7.71 -14.71 -30.14
N LYS A 467 8.93 -14.45 -29.67
CA LYS A 467 9.87 -13.51 -30.32
C LYS A 467 11.31 -13.84 -29.98
N VAL A 468 12.24 -13.44 -30.84
CA VAL A 468 13.67 -13.39 -30.51
C VAL A 468 14.14 -11.98 -30.76
N VAL A 469 14.89 -11.43 -29.83
CA VAL A 469 15.50 -10.10 -29.96
C VAL A 469 17.00 -10.18 -29.74
N GLU A 470 17.71 -9.30 -30.42
CA GLU A 470 19.16 -9.22 -30.39
C GLU A 470 19.58 -7.98 -29.61
N VAL A 471 20.50 -8.15 -28.66
CA VAL A 471 21.01 -7.04 -27.86
C VAL A 471 22.53 -7.09 -27.87
N GLU A 472 23.13 -6.02 -28.39
CA GLU A 472 24.57 -5.85 -28.44
C GLU A 472 25.20 -5.85 -27.05
N ALA A 473 26.51 -6.06 -27.00
CA ALA A 473 27.26 -5.89 -25.77
C ALA A 473 27.06 -4.49 -25.19
N LYS A 474 26.92 -4.39 -23.86
CA LYS A 474 26.79 -3.11 -23.14
C LYS A 474 25.67 -2.21 -23.67
N SER A 475 24.58 -2.81 -24.12
CA SER A 475 23.46 -2.11 -24.75
C SER A 475 22.13 -2.49 -24.13
N SER A 476 21.11 -1.67 -24.36
CA SER A 476 19.74 -1.89 -23.92
C SER A 476 18.76 -1.81 -25.08
N LEU A 477 17.58 -2.41 -24.89
CA LEU A 477 16.51 -2.45 -25.86
C LEU A 477 15.16 -2.21 -25.17
N PHE A 478 14.38 -1.29 -25.71
CA PHE A 478 12.95 -1.15 -25.46
C PHE A 478 12.17 -2.09 -26.38
N LEU A 479 11.36 -2.98 -25.81
CA LEU A 479 10.58 -3.96 -26.56
C LEU A 479 9.08 -3.83 -26.24
N PRO A 480 8.29 -3.13 -27.08
CA PRO A 480 6.84 -3.12 -26.94
C PRO A 480 6.22 -4.44 -27.41
N PHE A 481 5.09 -4.83 -26.79
CA PHE A 481 4.26 -5.95 -27.23
C PHE A 481 2.90 -5.43 -27.72
N SER A 482 2.45 -5.97 -28.84
CA SER A 482 1.11 -5.72 -29.38
C SER A 482 0.05 -6.52 -28.62
N GLU A 483 -1.22 -6.11 -28.75
CA GLU A 483 -2.36 -6.86 -28.18
C GLU A 483 -2.52 -8.27 -28.78
N LYS A 484 -1.95 -8.53 -29.98
CA LYS A 484 -1.96 -9.84 -30.63
C LYS A 484 -0.96 -10.84 -30.05
N GLU A 485 0.05 -10.34 -29.35
CA GLU A 485 1.09 -11.16 -28.72
C GLU A 485 0.61 -11.64 -27.35
N THR A 486 -0.22 -12.68 -27.32
CA THR A 486 -0.92 -13.13 -26.10
C THR A 486 -0.28 -14.36 -25.45
N GLY A 487 -0.49 -14.49 -24.14
CA GLY A 487 -0.25 -15.69 -23.35
C GLY A 487 -0.58 -15.45 -21.87
N GLU A 488 -0.81 -16.53 -21.11
CA GLU A 488 -0.97 -16.44 -19.65
C GLU A 488 0.40 -16.09 -19.02
N TRP A 489 1.45 -16.78 -19.46
CA TRP A 489 2.81 -16.60 -18.97
C TRP A 489 3.80 -16.35 -20.09
N VAL A 490 4.84 -15.59 -19.80
CA VAL A 490 6.03 -15.40 -20.64
C VAL A 490 7.28 -15.84 -19.88
N ARG A 491 8.24 -16.43 -20.59
CA ARG A 491 9.58 -16.70 -20.04
C ARG A 491 10.64 -16.29 -21.05
N VAL A 492 11.85 -16.03 -20.56
CA VAL A 492 12.97 -15.58 -21.39
C VAL A 492 14.15 -16.53 -21.26
N THR A 493 14.81 -16.83 -22.38
CA THR A 493 16.06 -17.61 -22.43
C THR A 493 17.12 -16.81 -23.17
N ALA A 494 18.26 -16.56 -22.53
CA ALA A 494 19.44 -16.04 -23.22
C ALA A 494 20.15 -17.19 -23.95
N ASN A 495 20.61 -16.98 -25.18
CA ASN A 495 21.32 -18.03 -25.93
C ASN A 495 22.75 -18.29 -25.42
N LYS A 496 23.34 -17.34 -24.68
CA LYS A 496 24.71 -17.37 -24.16
C LYS A 496 24.74 -16.87 -22.73
N ASN A 497 25.82 -17.21 -22.02
CA ASN A 497 26.08 -16.65 -20.70
C ASN A 497 26.26 -15.13 -20.79
N THR A 498 25.61 -14.38 -19.91
CA THR A 498 25.75 -12.92 -19.86
C THR A 498 25.37 -12.37 -18.49
N SER A 499 25.62 -11.07 -18.24
CA SER A 499 24.92 -10.33 -17.19
C SER A 499 23.76 -9.59 -17.83
N ALA A 500 22.54 -9.75 -17.30
CA ALA A 500 21.36 -9.13 -17.91
C ALA A 500 20.34 -8.63 -16.90
N THR A 501 19.61 -7.59 -17.35
CA THR A 501 18.36 -7.13 -16.76
C THR A 501 17.25 -7.38 -17.76
N VAL A 502 16.14 -7.99 -17.32
CA VAL A 502 14.89 -8.06 -18.10
C VAL A 502 13.73 -7.71 -17.20
N THR A 503 13.12 -6.56 -17.47
CA THR A 503 12.00 -5.98 -16.73
C THR A 503 10.79 -5.93 -17.64
N PHE A 504 9.65 -6.41 -17.15
CA PHE A 504 8.35 -6.23 -17.77
C PHE A 504 7.61 -5.09 -17.09
N SER A 505 7.00 -4.22 -17.88
CA SER A 505 6.17 -3.12 -17.39
C SER A 505 4.85 -3.12 -18.13
N TYR A 506 3.75 -3.11 -17.37
CA TYR A 506 2.40 -3.22 -17.89
C TYR A 506 1.56 -2.06 -17.37
N THR A 507 0.62 -1.60 -18.19
CA THR A 507 -0.35 -0.59 -17.78
C THR A 507 -1.71 -0.85 -18.39
N ALA A 508 -2.75 -0.43 -17.67
CA ALA A 508 -4.09 -0.29 -18.23
C ALA A 508 -4.26 1.16 -18.69
N LYS A 509 -5.14 1.38 -19.66
CA LYS A 509 -5.54 2.74 -20.02
C LYS A 509 -6.18 3.40 -18.81
N ASP A 510 -5.62 4.52 -18.34
CA ASP A 510 -6.18 5.26 -17.21
C ASP A 510 -7.42 6.03 -17.68
N GLY A 511 -8.60 5.52 -17.28
CA GLY A 511 -9.89 6.12 -17.63
C GLY A 511 -10.31 7.26 -16.71
N ARG A 512 -9.52 7.58 -15.68
CA ARG A 512 -9.85 8.66 -14.74
C ARG A 512 -9.82 10.01 -15.43
N GLN A 513 -10.73 10.88 -15.02
CA GLN A 513 -10.78 12.26 -15.50
C GLN A 513 -9.67 13.09 -14.83
N THR A 514 -9.45 14.32 -15.30
CA THR A 514 -8.54 15.28 -14.65
C THR A 514 -9.22 16.09 -13.55
N ASN A 515 -10.55 16.09 -13.50
CA ASN A 515 -11.32 16.76 -12.46
C ASN A 515 -11.60 15.80 -11.31
N ALA A 516 -11.54 16.33 -10.10
CA ALA A 516 -11.88 15.61 -8.89
C ALA A 516 -13.38 15.27 -8.83
N ASP A 517 -13.70 14.14 -8.19
CA ASP A 517 -15.07 13.77 -7.86
C ASP A 517 -15.73 14.81 -6.93
N LYS A 518 -17.06 14.90 -6.99
CA LYS A 518 -17.85 15.83 -6.18
C LYS A 518 -17.70 15.62 -4.68
N MET A 519 -17.23 14.45 -4.23
CA MET A 519 -16.93 14.21 -2.82
C MET A 519 -15.88 15.18 -2.24
N PHE A 520 -15.05 15.78 -3.09
CA PHE A 520 -14.05 16.78 -2.70
C PHE A 520 -14.56 18.23 -2.76
N ASN A 521 -15.82 18.46 -3.17
CA ASN A 521 -16.40 19.79 -3.19
C ASN A 521 -16.38 20.40 -1.78
N GLY A 522 -15.93 21.65 -1.67
CA GLY A 522 -15.79 22.32 -0.39
C GLY A 522 -14.35 22.31 0.15
N ILE A 523 -13.43 21.49 -0.38
CA ILE A 523 -12.00 21.74 -0.19
C ILE A 523 -11.64 23.00 -1.00
N ALA A 524 -10.87 23.91 -0.39
CA ALA A 524 -10.47 25.16 -1.02
C ALA A 524 -9.58 24.91 -2.23
N ASP A 525 -9.81 25.67 -3.30
CA ASP A 525 -8.95 25.67 -4.47
C ASP A 525 -7.68 26.51 -4.18
N VAL A 526 -6.57 26.23 -4.86
CA VAL A 526 -5.33 27.01 -4.76
C VAL A 526 -5.56 28.49 -5.16
N ASN A 527 -6.61 28.76 -5.92
CA ASN A 527 -7.08 30.10 -6.27
C ASN A 527 -7.89 30.80 -5.18
N ASP A 528 -8.40 30.06 -4.19
CA ASP A 528 -9.23 30.63 -3.16
C ASP A 528 -8.40 31.51 -2.22
N LYS A 529 -8.86 32.75 -2.01
CA LYS A 529 -8.24 33.69 -1.08
C LYS A 529 -8.57 33.39 0.38
N ASN A 530 -9.65 32.64 0.61
CA ASN A 530 -10.20 32.37 1.92
C ASN A 530 -10.30 30.86 2.12
N SER A 531 -9.84 30.37 3.28
CA SER A 531 -9.95 28.95 3.64
C SER A 531 -9.89 28.77 5.16
N SER A 532 -10.52 27.73 5.67
CA SER A 532 -10.36 27.22 7.03
C SER A 532 -9.32 26.10 7.02
N GLY A 533 -8.15 26.38 7.61
CA GLY A 533 -7.05 25.44 7.77
C GLY A 533 -6.93 24.97 9.21
N GLY A 534 -5.89 24.18 9.48
CA GLY A 534 -5.55 23.76 10.82
C GLY A 534 -4.52 22.65 10.85
N LEU A 535 -3.67 22.66 11.88
CA LEU A 535 -2.70 21.60 12.12
C LEU A 535 -3.37 20.44 12.86
N LEU A 536 -3.10 19.21 12.40
CA LEU A 536 -3.80 18.00 12.85
C LEU A 536 -2.91 17.11 13.72
N TYR A 537 -3.42 16.65 14.87
CA TYR A 537 -2.73 15.70 15.76
C TYR A 537 -3.69 14.69 16.39
N GLY A 538 -3.51 13.40 16.10
CA GLY A 538 -4.21 12.33 16.83
C GLY A 538 -3.72 12.28 18.28
N LEU A 539 -4.59 12.56 19.25
CA LEU A 539 -4.18 12.76 20.63
C LEU A 539 -3.82 11.44 21.34
N GLY A 540 -2.83 11.52 22.24
CA GLY A 540 -2.40 10.41 23.08
C GLY A 540 -3.23 10.21 24.34
N ASP A 541 -2.68 9.48 25.31
CA ASP A 541 -3.22 9.29 26.67
C ASP A 541 -4.67 8.75 26.70
N ASN A 542 -5.03 7.90 25.73
CA ASN A 542 -6.37 7.32 25.58
C ASN A 542 -7.49 8.37 25.46
N ARG A 543 -7.17 9.60 25.02
CA ARG A 543 -8.15 10.64 24.72
C ARG A 543 -9.04 10.27 23.54
N ARG A 544 -8.49 9.55 22.56
CA ARG A 544 -9.16 9.07 21.33
C ARG A 544 -9.84 10.18 20.52
N SER A 545 -9.31 11.40 20.62
CA SER A 545 -9.74 12.56 19.84
C SER A 545 -8.67 12.95 18.82
N LEU A 546 -9.09 13.62 17.74
CA LEU A 546 -8.23 14.40 16.87
C LEU A 546 -8.17 15.83 17.40
N GLY A 547 -6.98 16.31 17.74
CA GLY A 547 -6.74 17.71 18.06
C GLY A 547 -6.47 18.53 16.80
N ILE A 548 -7.08 19.70 16.72
CA ILE A 548 -7.02 20.59 15.57
C ILE A 548 -6.68 21.99 16.06
N LEU A 549 -5.50 22.49 15.69
CA LEU A 549 -5.16 23.90 15.89
C LEU A 549 -5.64 24.67 14.67
N ALA A 550 -6.90 25.11 14.71
CA ALA A 550 -7.59 25.70 13.58
C ALA A 550 -7.08 27.10 13.27
N ASN A 551 -7.09 27.45 11.99
CA ASN A 551 -6.78 28.77 11.50
C ASN A 551 -7.70 29.14 10.34
N THR A 552 -7.78 30.44 10.04
CA THR A 552 -8.44 30.94 8.84
C THR A 552 -7.43 31.78 8.07
N THR A 553 -7.37 31.56 6.76
CA THR A 553 -6.73 32.48 5.83
C THR A 553 -7.78 33.44 5.30
N GLU A 554 -7.58 34.74 5.45
CA GLU A 554 -8.38 35.78 4.79
C GLU A 554 -7.44 36.75 4.08
N ASN A 555 -7.69 36.99 2.78
CA ASN A 555 -6.85 37.88 1.96
C ASN A 555 -5.34 37.59 2.05
N GLY A 556 -4.96 36.30 2.19
CA GLY A 556 -3.57 35.86 2.30
C GLY A 556 -2.94 36.00 3.68
N GLN A 557 -3.69 36.42 4.70
CA GLN A 557 -3.23 36.44 6.09
C GLN A 557 -3.85 35.28 6.87
N THR A 558 -3.01 34.45 7.49
CA THR A 558 -3.45 33.31 8.31
C THR A 558 -3.50 33.72 9.78
N ILE A 559 -4.63 33.46 10.45
CA ILE A 559 -4.85 33.74 11.86
C ILE A 559 -5.39 32.48 12.54
N GLU A 560 -4.78 32.11 13.68
CA GLU A 560 -5.28 31.01 14.53
C GLU A 560 -6.66 31.37 15.10
N THR A 561 -7.65 30.47 14.94
CA THR A 561 -9.03 30.69 15.37
C THR A 561 -9.39 29.98 16.66
N GLY A 562 -8.61 28.98 17.06
CA GLY A 562 -8.74 28.25 18.32
C GLY A 562 -8.30 26.79 18.22
N TYR A 563 -8.37 26.09 19.35
CA TYR A 563 -8.12 24.66 19.43
C TYR A 563 -9.44 23.89 19.54
N TYR A 564 -9.55 22.81 18.77
CA TYR A 564 -10.75 21.98 18.67
C TYR A 564 -10.40 20.52 18.81
N GLU A 565 -11.35 19.73 19.28
CA GLU A 565 -11.25 18.27 19.33
C GLU A 565 -12.41 17.63 18.60
N MET A 566 -12.08 16.62 17.80
CA MET A 566 -13.05 15.77 17.10
C MET A 566 -12.97 14.35 17.63
N LYS A 567 -14.13 13.77 17.94
CA LYS A 567 -14.27 12.36 18.36
C LYS A 567 -14.95 11.53 17.27
N ASP A 568 -15.48 10.37 17.62
CA ASP A 568 -16.19 9.45 16.73
C ASP A 568 -17.58 9.94 16.31
N GLU A 569 -18.15 10.93 16.98
CA GLU A 569 -19.45 11.52 16.63
C GLU A 569 -19.37 12.57 15.51
N PHE A 570 -18.17 12.82 14.96
CA PHE A 570 -17.92 13.87 13.96
C PHE A 570 -18.32 15.29 14.41
N GLU A 571 -18.13 15.60 15.68
CA GLU A 571 -18.36 16.95 16.23
C GLU A 571 -17.03 17.66 16.50
N LEU A 572 -16.87 18.88 15.97
CA LEU A 572 -15.71 19.73 16.23
C LEU A 572 -15.98 20.64 17.42
N VAL A 573 -15.49 20.25 18.60
CA VAL A 573 -15.74 20.95 19.85
C VAL A 573 -14.56 21.83 20.23
N ARG A 574 -14.81 23.14 20.34
CA ARG A 574 -13.81 24.10 20.81
C ARG A 574 -13.39 23.78 22.25
N THR A 575 -12.09 23.71 22.49
CA THR A 575 -11.51 23.28 23.77
C THR A 575 -10.40 24.24 24.20
N GLU A 576 -10.32 24.54 25.50
CA GLU A 576 -9.25 25.36 26.08
C GLU A 576 -8.19 24.45 26.72
N ASP A 577 -7.15 24.11 25.96
CA ASP A 577 -5.99 23.32 26.40
C ASP A 577 -4.69 23.96 25.87
N PRO A 578 -4.13 24.95 26.59
CA PRO A 578 -2.93 25.66 26.14
C PRO A 578 -1.70 24.78 25.95
N LYS A 579 -1.61 23.66 26.68
CA LYS A 579 -0.49 22.73 26.59
C LYS A 579 -0.54 21.98 25.26
N THR A 580 -1.71 21.41 24.94
CA THR A 580 -1.89 20.67 23.68
C THR A 580 -1.83 21.61 22.47
N SER A 581 -2.45 22.78 22.53
CA SER A 581 -2.38 23.75 21.42
C SER A 581 -0.96 24.24 21.15
N THR A 582 -0.16 24.50 22.19
CA THR A 582 1.27 24.83 22.05
C THR A 582 2.07 23.68 21.47
N PHE A 583 1.85 22.45 21.95
CA PHE A 583 2.50 21.27 21.40
C PHE A 583 2.21 21.09 19.90
N ILE A 584 0.95 21.22 19.48
CA ILE A 584 0.56 21.13 18.07
C ILE A 584 1.25 22.24 17.26
N ARG A 585 1.21 23.48 17.76
CA ARG A 585 1.83 24.64 17.09
C ARG A 585 3.31 24.42 16.81
N ASP A 586 4.04 23.87 17.79
CA ASP A 586 5.49 23.72 17.70
C ASP A 586 5.91 22.46 16.94
N LYS A 587 5.24 21.33 17.18
CA LYS A 587 5.62 20.02 16.62
C LYS A 587 5.01 19.75 15.26
N PHE A 588 3.82 20.25 15.00
CA PHE A 588 3.09 20.00 13.76
C PHE A 588 3.14 21.18 12.80
N ALA A 589 4.01 22.17 13.03
CA ALA A 589 4.25 23.22 12.04
C ALA A 589 4.57 22.63 10.66
N ILE A 590 4.09 23.27 9.59
CA ILE A 590 4.41 22.88 8.23
C ILE A 590 5.83 23.38 7.93
N PRO A 591 6.77 22.49 7.53
CA PRO A 591 8.12 22.91 7.27
C PRO A 591 8.19 23.78 6.00
N GLN A 592 9.09 24.77 6.03
CA GLN A 592 9.37 25.64 4.89
C GLN A 592 10.64 25.18 4.18
N GLN A 593 10.71 25.41 2.86
CA GLN A 593 11.94 25.24 2.06
C GLN A 593 12.57 23.84 2.15
N VAL A 594 11.77 22.80 2.38
CA VAL A 594 12.23 21.40 2.37
C VAL A 594 12.28 20.79 0.96
N VAL A 595 11.80 21.53 -0.03
CA VAL A 595 11.90 21.24 -1.46
C VAL A 595 12.34 22.52 -2.18
N SER A 596 12.95 22.40 -3.35
CA SER A 596 13.26 23.54 -4.21
C SER A 596 12.37 23.52 -5.44
N ILE A 597 11.81 24.66 -5.82
CA ILE A 597 10.95 24.77 -7.01
C ILE A 597 11.64 25.72 -7.97
N ASP A 598 11.94 25.23 -9.17
CA ASP A 598 12.52 26.00 -10.28
C ASP A 598 11.58 26.00 -11.49
N GLU A 599 11.97 26.69 -12.55
CA GLU A 599 11.15 26.87 -13.76
C GLU A 599 10.76 25.55 -14.45
N GLY A 600 11.49 24.47 -14.19
CA GLY A 600 11.29 23.17 -14.82
C GLY A 600 10.72 22.10 -13.92
N SER A 601 10.82 22.22 -12.60
CA SER A 601 10.50 21.10 -11.71
C SER A 601 10.45 21.44 -10.23
N VAL A 602 9.89 20.52 -9.45
CA VAL A 602 10.20 20.42 -8.02
C VAL A 602 11.43 19.53 -7.86
N LEU A 603 12.52 20.09 -7.33
CA LEU A 603 13.71 19.36 -6.93
C LEU A 603 13.63 18.90 -5.46
N ILE A 604 13.80 17.60 -5.28
CA ILE A 604 13.96 16.93 -3.99
C ILE A 604 15.42 16.48 -3.85
N VAL A 605 16.02 16.77 -2.70
CA VAL A 605 17.28 16.17 -2.26
C VAL A 605 16.94 15.25 -1.09
N ASP A 606 17.07 13.94 -1.29
CA ASP A 606 16.70 12.97 -0.27
C ASP A 606 17.75 12.83 0.86
N ASP A 607 17.47 11.97 1.82
CA ASP A 607 18.34 11.79 2.99
C ASP A 607 19.68 11.10 2.66
N LYS A 608 19.78 10.51 1.46
CA LYS A 608 21.02 9.94 0.88
C LYS A 608 21.70 10.92 -0.09
N ASP A 609 21.29 12.19 -0.09
CA ASP A 609 21.77 13.26 -0.96
C ASP A 609 21.57 13.00 -2.47
N ARG A 610 20.63 12.10 -2.82
CA ARG A 610 20.22 11.88 -4.21
C ARG A 610 19.23 12.96 -4.64
N ARG A 611 19.31 13.36 -5.90
CA ARG A 611 18.51 14.43 -6.50
C ARG A 611 17.41 13.83 -7.36
N TRP A 612 16.17 14.25 -7.14
CA TRP A 612 14.99 13.77 -7.86
C TRP A 612 14.14 14.96 -8.30
N ARG A 613 13.73 14.99 -9.57
CA ARG A 613 12.91 16.07 -10.11
C ARG A 613 11.50 15.57 -10.43
N LEU A 614 10.51 16.26 -9.87
CA LEU A 614 9.09 15.98 -10.08
C LEU A 614 8.46 17.02 -11.00
N PRO A 615 7.38 16.67 -11.73
CA PRO A 615 6.70 17.59 -12.64
C PRO A 615 5.97 18.69 -11.87
N LEU A 616 5.85 19.85 -12.51
CA LEU A 616 5.06 20.98 -12.02
C LEU A 616 3.57 20.77 -12.37
N GLY A 617 2.70 21.04 -11.40
CA GLY A 617 1.29 21.39 -11.60
C GLY A 617 1.08 22.90 -11.83
N ASP A 618 0.04 23.51 -11.25
CA ASP A 618 -0.25 24.95 -11.39
C ASP A 618 0.76 25.83 -10.63
N ASP A 619 1.28 26.89 -11.25
CA ASP A 619 2.31 27.78 -10.68
C ASP A 619 1.91 28.42 -9.34
N LYS A 620 0.61 28.53 -9.04
CA LYS A 620 0.10 29.08 -7.77
C LYS A 620 0.50 28.24 -6.56
N PHE A 621 0.85 26.97 -6.77
CA PHE A 621 1.43 26.14 -5.72
C PHE A 621 2.81 26.61 -5.28
N THR A 622 3.58 27.29 -6.15
CA THR A 622 4.96 27.69 -5.83
C THR A 622 5.02 28.62 -4.60
N GLU A 623 4.23 29.69 -4.59
CA GLU A 623 4.24 30.65 -3.48
C GLU A 623 3.72 30.03 -2.18
N THR A 624 2.63 29.26 -2.27
CA THR A 624 1.98 28.64 -1.11
C THR A 624 2.83 27.52 -0.50
N THR A 625 3.50 26.69 -1.30
CA THR A 625 4.48 25.70 -0.82
C THR A 625 5.68 26.38 -0.16
N ASN A 626 6.26 27.42 -0.76
CA ASN A 626 7.43 28.11 -0.21
C ASN A 626 7.15 28.81 1.13
N LYS A 627 5.93 29.29 1.35
CA LYS A 627 5.48 29.87 2.63
C LYS A 627 5.18 28.83 3.71
N GLY A 628 5.19 27.53 3.38
CA GLY A 628 4.79 26.47 4.30
C GLY A 628 3.30 26.49 4.61
N GLU A 629 2.47 26.85 3.62
CA GLU A 629 1.00 26.83 3.78
C GLU A 629 0.39 25.46 3.50
N LEU A 630 1.16 24.55 2.87
CA LEU A 630 0.71 23.24 2.40
C LEU A 630 1.60 22.15 2.97
N ARG A 631 1.04 21.16 3.67
CA ARG A 631 1.79 19.99 4.15
C ARG A 631 2.39 19.22 2.98
N ILE A 632 3.70 19.00 3.02
CA ILE A 632 4.45 18.33 1.95
C ILE A 632 4.50 16.80 2.13
N CYS A 633 4.68 16.31 3.36
CA CYS A 633 4.85 14.88 3.59
C CYS A 633 4.32 14.49 4.98
N ARG A 634 3.60 13.37 5.06
CA ARG A 634 3.18 12.76 6.33
C ARG A 634 2.89 11.27 6.16
N GLU A 635 3.20 10.49 7.20
CA GLU A 635 2.71 9.12 7.32
C GLU A 635 1.20 9.13 7.66
N VAL A 636 0.38 8.54 6.79
CA VAL A 636 -1.08 8.43 6.96
C VAL A 636 -1.59 6.98 6.88
N ALA A 637 -0.69 6.06 6.56
CA ALA A 637 -0.84 4.64 6.74
C ALA A 637 0.51 4.13 7.26
N THR A 638 0.50 3.16 8.16
CA THR A 638 1.73 2.67 8.80
C THR A 638 2.80 2.34 7.75
N GLU A 639 4.03 2.81 7.99
CA GLU A 639 5.20 2.61 7.13
C GLU A 639 5.10 3.15 5.68
N ARG A 640 4.06 3.96 5.38
CA ARG A 640 3.86 4.58 4.06
C ARG A 640 3.59 6.07 4.17
N ASP A 641 4.45 6.84 3.52
CA ASP A 641 4.28 8.29 3.43
C ASP A 641 3.36 8.67 2.28
N LEU A 642 2.48 9.63 2.55
CA LEU A 642 1.78 10.40 1.53
C LEU A 642 2.54 11.70 1.34
N PHE A 643 3.02 11.94 0.11
CA PHE A 643 3.75 13.13 -0.28
C PHE A 643 2.87 13.99 -1.18
N ASN A 644 2.67 15.26 -0.85
CA ASN A 644 1.91 16.22 -1.64
C ASN A 644 2.84 17.35 -2.09
N CYS A 645 2.99 17.54 -3.40
CA CYS A 645 3.76 18.66 -3.90
C CYS A 645 3.26 19.15 -5.25
N HIS A 646 3.19 20.48 -5.38
CA HIS A 646 2.79 21.19 -6.60
C HIS A 646 1.47 20.67 -7.22
N GLY A 647 0.49 20.33 -6.37
CA GLY A 647 -0.82 19.85 -6.78
C GLY A 647 -0.85 18.39 -7.22
N THR A 648 -0.01 17.53 -6.64
CA THR A 648 -0.07 16.08 -6.86
C THR A 648 0.25 15.34 -5.58
N PHE A 649 -0.61 14.37 -5.24
CA PHE A 649 -0.32 13.37 -4.22
C PHE A 649 0.50 12.21 -4.82
N TYR A 650 1.47 11.74 -4.05
CA TYR A 650 2.35 10.65 -4.38
C TYR A 650 2.39 9.66 -3.22
N GLU A 651 2.39 8.37 -3.54
CA GLU A 651 2.80 7.31 -2.63
C GLU A 651 4.33 7.33 -2.53
N LEU A 652 4.84 7.47 -1.32
CA LEU A 652 6.28 7.51 -1.03
C LEU A 652 6.65 6.30 -0.14
N PRO A 653 7.31 5.27 -0.71
CA PRO A 653 7.89 4.15 0.03
C PRO A 653 8.85 4.59 1.13
N ALA A 654 8.96 3.79 2.18
CA ALA A 654 9.91 3.97 3.27
C ALA A 654 11.38 3.98 2.80
N GLU A 655 12.31 4.54 3.59
CA GLU A 655 13.74 4.67 3.20
C GLU A 655 14.45 3.31 3.03
N ASN A 656 14.05 2.33 3.85
CA ASN A 656 14.44 0.91 3.74
C ASN A 656 13.81 0.21 2.53
N ALA A 657 12.81 0.82 1.87
CA ALA A 657 12.23 0.42 0.59
C ALA A 657 12.64 1.39 -0.54
N ASP A 658 13.78 2.06 -0.36
CA ASP A 658 14.49 2.96 -1.28
C ASP A 658 13.85 4.34 -1.56
N GLY A 659 12.78 4.68 -0.84
CA GLY A 659 12.31 6.05 -0.73
C GLY A 659 11.89 6.67 -2.07
N PHE A 660 12.40 7.87 -2.33
CA PHE A 660 12.07 8.64 -3.52
C PHE A 660 12.37 7.90 -4.83
N ALA A 661 13.36 7.01 -4.88
CA ALA A 661 13.65 6.23 -6.08
C ALA A 661 12.45 5.40 -6.56
N LYS A 662 11.52 5.07 -5.66
CA LYS A 662 10.33 4.25 -5.90
C LYS A 662 9.02 5.03 -5.91
N ILE A 663 9.04 6.35 -5.73
CA ILE A 663 7.85 7.22 -5.66
C ILE A 663 6.87 6.97 -6.83
N ARG A 664 5.57 7.08 -6.55
CA ARG A 664 4.49 6.89 -7.52
C ARG A 664 3.44 7.99 -7.38
N PRO A 665 3.06 8.72 -8.45
CA PRO A 665 1.95 9.66 -8.38
C PRO A 665 0.61 8.91 -8.26
N ILE A 666 -0.27 9.43 -7.42
CA ILE A 666 -1.61 8.91 -7.16
C ILE A 666 -2.61 9.70 -8.00
N ALA A 667 -2.66 11.02 -7.78
CA ALA A 667 -3.59 11.93 -8.41
C ALA A 667 -3.09 13.38 -8.37
N SER A 668 -3.36 14.13 -9.44
CA SER A 668 -3.15 15.58 -9.48
C SER A 668 -4.44 16.32 -9.13
N HIS A 669 -4.33 17.47 -8.45
CA HIS A 669 -5.45 18.25 -7.95
C HIS A 669 -5.16 19.75 -7.92
N GLN A 670 -6.20 20.56 -7.73
CA GLN A 670 -6.11 22.02 -7.59
C GLN A 670 -6.33 22.50 -6.14
N PHE A 671 -6.44 21.58 -5.18
CA PHE A 671 -6.76 21.91 -3.80
C PHE A 671 -5.62 22.55 -2.98
N LYS A 672 -5.96 23.58 -2.20
CA LYS A 672 -5.12 24.24 -1.20
C LYS A 672 -5.13 23.46 0.13
N ILE A 673 -4.58 22.25 0.10
CA ILE A 673 -4.53 21.34 1.26
C ILE A 673 -3.55 21.88 2.31
N ASN A 674 -4.07 22.40 3.42
CA ASN A 674 -3.25 22.99 4.48
C ASN A 674 -2.50 21.91 5.26
N ASP A 675 -3.22 20.97 5.85
CA ASP A 675 -2.66 19.79 6.52
C ASP A 675 -3.50 18.55 6.21
N TYR A 676 -2.93 17.37 6.43
CA TYR A 676 -3.64 16.10 6.39
C TYR A 676 -3.10 15.14 7.45
N ALA A 677 -3.92 14.18 7.90
CA ALA A 677 -3.55 13.20 8.92
C ALA A 677 -4.40 11.93 8.81
N SER A 678 -3.92 10.85 9.41
CA SER A 678 -4.74 9.67 9.71
C SER A 678 -5.41 9.83 11.08
N TYR A 679 -6.69 9.48 11.17
CA TYR A 679 -7.45 9.44 12.42
C TYR A 679 -8.54 8.37 12.34
N ARG A 680 -8.52 7.38 13.25
CA ARG A 680 -9.53 6.29 13.31
C ARG A 680 -9.72 5.59 11.96
N GLY A 681 -8.61 5.41 11.23
CA GLY A 681 -8.59 4.80 9.89
C GLY A 681 -9.10 5.68 8.75
N MET A 682 -9.39 6.96 8.99
CA MET A 682 -9.76 7.94 7.98
C MET A 682 -8.58 8.83 7.60
N LEU A 683 -8.59 9.32 6.36
CA LEU A 683 -7.80 10.48 5.94
C LEU A 683 -8.58 11.76 6.27
N ILE A 684 -7.98 12.65 7.04
CA ILE A 684 -8.52 13.97 7.37
C ILE A 684 -7.70 15.03 6.65
N ILE A 685 -8.36 16.02 6.05
CA ILE A 685 -7.75 17.13 5.31
C ILE A 685 -8.25 18.47 5.86
N THR A 686 -7.37 19.45 6.05
CA THR A 686 -7.71 20.86 6.30
C THR A 686 -7.41 21.73 5.09
N GLY A 687 -8.00 22.93 5.04
CA GLY A 687 -8.03 23.78 3.84
C GLY A 687 -9.40 23.75 3.18
N VAL A 688 -10.46 24.00 3.95
CA VAL A 688 -11.86 23.96 3.52
C VAL A 688 -12.35 25.36 3.14
N ASN A 689 -13.07 25.48 2.03
CA ASN A 689 -13.82 26.67 1.66
C ASN A 689 -15.21 26.63 2.29
N MET A 690 -15.40 27.42 3.34
CA MET A 690 -16.63 27.46 4.15
C MET A 690 -17.89 27.86 3.38
N GLN A 691 -17.78 28.55 2.23
CA GLN A 691 -18.94 29.03 1.48
C GLN A 691 -19.67 27.93 0.71
N ASN A 692 -18.97 26.85 0.34
CA ASN A 692 -19.48 25.79 -0.55
C ASN A 692 -19.52 24.40 0.13
N SER A 693 -19.59 24.36 1.46
CA SER A 693 -19.27 23.15 2.25
C SER A 693 -20.44 22.53 3.02
N ALA A 694 -21.53 23.26 3.25
CA ALA A 694 -22.55 22.87 4.23
C ALA A 694 -23.37 21.61 3.86
N GLU A 695 -23.38 21.21 2.58
CA GLU A 695 -24.15 20.05 2.10
C GLU A 695 -23.30 18.81 1.80
N ASN A 696 -21.96 18.90 1.91
CA ASN A 696 -21.09 17.77 1.64
C ASN A 696 -20.93 16.91 2.90
N PRO A 697 -21.36 15.63 2.92
CA PRO A 697 -21.23 14.75 4.10
C PRO A 697 -19.77 14.47 4.50
N HIS A 698 -18.81 14.75 3.61
CA HIS A 698 -17.39 14.66 3.92
C HIS A 698 -16.85 15.89 4.67
N ILE A 699 -17.59 17.00 4.73
CA ILE A 699 -17.14 18.22 5.41
C ILE A 699 -17.79 18.31 6.78
N ILE A 700 -16.96 18.40 7.81
CA ILE A 700 -17.35 18.55 9.21
C ILE A 700 -17.00 19.97 9.64
N ILE A 701 -17.97 20.69 10.19
CA ILE A 701 -17.85 22.12 10.56
C ILE A 701 -18.18 22.27 12.04
N SER A 702 -17.40 23.08 12.77
CA SER A 702 -17.70 23.42 14.16
C SER A 702 -18.96 24.30 14.27
N ASP A 703 -19.66 24.20 15.41
CA ASP A 703 -20.88 25.00 15.67
C ASP A 703 -20.65 26.51 15.57
N ASP A 704 -19.45 26.97 15.93
CA ASP A 704 -19.04 28.38 15.83
C ASP A 704 -18.50 28.78 14.45
N GLN A 705 -18.47 27.85 13.50
CA GLN A 705 -18.03 28.02 12.10
C GLN A 705 -16.59 28.50 11.95
N LYS A 706 -15.73 28.18 12.92
CA LYS A 706 -14.32 28.61 12.95
C LYS A 706 -13.31 27.49 12.69
N ALA A 707 -13.77 26.25 12.60
CA ALA A 707 -12.98 25.11 12.20
C ALA A 707 -13.78 24.21 11.25
N ALA A 708 -13.11 23.68 10.24
CA ALA A 708 -13.67 22.67 9.37
C ALA A 708 -12.61 21.70 8.87
N VAL A 709 -13.03 20.46 8.60
CA VAL A 709 -12.19 19.41 8.02
C VAL A 709 -12.96 18.66 6.94
N TRP A 710 -12.24 18.12 5.97
CA TRP A 710 -12.74 17.06 5.08
C TRP A 710 -12.31 15.69 5.62
N ALA A 711 -13.18 14.69 5.56
CA ALA A 711 -12.92 13.32 6.00
C ALA A 711 -13.22 12.31 4.87
N GLY A 712 -12.41 11.26 4.76
CA GLY A 712 -12.61 10.15 3.83
C GLY A 712 -11.65 9.00 4.12
N VAL A 713 -11.40 8.14 3.14
CA VAL A 713 -10.36 7.10 3.20
C VAL A 713 -9.21 7.44 2.25
N ILE A 714 -7.98 7.01 2.53
CA ILE A 714 -6.83 7.31 1.67
C ILE A 714 -7.04 6.85 0.21
N ASP A 715 -7.77 5.76 0.01
CA ASP A 715 -8.13 5.26 -1.32
C ASP A 715 -9.12 6.16 -2.09
N ASP A 716 -9.77 7.13 -1.44
CA ASP A 716 -10.56 8.15 -2.15
C ASP A 716 -9.68 9.05 -3.01
N LEU A 717 -8.38 9.18 -2.72
CA LEU A 717 -7.44 9.99 -3.51
C LEU A 717 -7.39 9.58 -4.99
N TRP A 718 -7.69 8.31 -5.31
CA TRP A 718 -7.80 7.87 -6.70
C TRP A 718 -8.86 8.64 -7.49
N GLN A 719 -9.87 9.19 -6.82
CA GLN A 719 -10.98 9.95 -7.39
C GLN A 719 -10.69 11.47 -7.52
N MET A 720 -9.50 11.95 -7.13
CA MET A 720 -9.10 13.35 -7.37
C MET A 720 -8.74 13.63 -8.83
N GLY A 721 -8.36 12.60 -9.58
CA GLY A 721 -8.06 12.67 -11.00
C GLY A 721 -6.81 11.87 -11.36
N LYS A 722 -6.56 11.71 -12.66
CA LYS A 722 -5.31 11.10 -13.14
C LYS A 722 -4.11 12.06 -12.94
N PRO A 723 -2.88 11.54 -12.76
CA PRO A 723 -1.67 12.37 -12.73
C PRO A 723 -1.49 13.18 -14.02
N THR A 724 -1.22 14.47 -13.86
CA THR A 724 -0.89 15.42 -14.93
C THR A 724 0.27 16.31 -14.48
N GLY A 725 0.91 16.99 -15.42
CA GLY A 725 1.98 17.93 -15.10
C GLY A 725 2.86 18.24 -16.29
N HIS A 726 3.86 19.08 -16.06
CA HIS A 726 4.80 19.48 -17.09
C HIS A 726 6.17 19.83 -16.49
N GLY A 727 7.16 20.03 -17.35
CA GLY A 727 8.48 20.50 -16.95
C GLY A 727 9.61 19.61 -17.43
N GLY A 728 10.81 19.80 -16.89
CA GLY A 728 11.95 18.96 -17.20
C GLY A 728 13.20 19.36 -16.42
N PRO A 729 14.25 18.53 -16.47
CA PRO A 729 15.43 18.74 -15.63
C PRO A 729 16.34 19.88 -16.09
N TRP A 730 16.18 20.34 -17.33
CA TRP A 730 16.88 21.50 -17.89
C TRP A 730 15.93 22.49 -18.56
N VAL A 731 15.95 23.75 -18.11
CA VAL A 731 15.18 24.85 -18.70
C VAL A 731 16.09 26.03 -18.96
N ASP A 732 16.53 26.19 -20.21
CA ASP A 732 17.51 27.20 -20.61
C ASP A 732 18.81 27.12 -19.78
N ASP A 733 19.20 25.89 -19.42
CA ASP A 733 20.37 25.61 -18.58
C ASP A 733 21.63 25.42 -19.39
N LYS A 734 22.75 25.93 -18.87
CA LYS A 734 24.09 25.67 -19.44
C LYS A 734 24.58 24.31 -18.99
N VAL A 735 24.71 23.38 -19.93
CA VAL A 735 25.14 22.00 -19.68
C VAL A 735 26.52 21.75 -20.25
N GLN A 736 27.25 20.83 -19.62
CA GLN A 736 28.51 20.31 -20.16
C GLN A 736 28.24 19.08 -21.03
N ALA A 737 29.05 18.93 -22.06
CA ALA A 737 29.03 17.79 -22.95
C ALA A 737 29.22 16.50 -22.16
N ASN A 738 28.35 15.53 -22.41
CA ASN A 738 28.38 14.18 -21.84
C ASN A 738 28.07 14.09 -20.33
N GLU A 739 27.60 15.17 -19.70
CA GLU A 739 27.06 15.12 -18.34
C GLU A 739 25.56 14.78 -18.36
N THR A 740 25.13 13.99 -17.38
CA THR A 740 23.72 13.60 -17.23
C THR A 740 22.95 14.64 -16.44
N SER A 741 21.71 14.90 -16.86
CA SER A 741 20.74 15.63 -16.05
C SER A 741 20.40 14.87 -14.76
N ASP A 742 19.81 15.58 -13.79
CA ASP A 742 19.09 14.90 -12.71
C ASP A 742 17.95 14.03 -13.28
N PRO A 743 17.59 12.92 -12.61
CA PRO A 743 16.41 12.13 -12.92
C PRO A 743 15.12 12.95 -12.84
N PHE A 744 14.28 12.85 -13.86
CA PHE A 744 12.94 13.43 -13.91
C PHE A 744 11.88 12.33 -13.93
N LEU A 745 10.81 12.48 -13.14
CA LEU A 745 9.77 11.47 -13.03
C LEU A 745 8.93 11.42 -14.32
N ILE A 746 8.85 10.24 -14.93
CA ILE A 746 8.07 9.97 -16.15
C ILE A 746 7.05 8.83 -15.95
N GLY A 747 7.27 7.98 -14.95
CA GLY A 747 6.41 6.84 -14.64
C GLY A 747 5.00 7.24 -14.23
N PHE A 748 4.04 6.36 -14.50
CA PHE A 748 2.62 6.49 -14.12
C PHE A 748 1.83 7.66 -14.73
N TYR A 749 2.46 8.54 -15.51
CA TYR A 749 1.77 9.51 -16.37
C TYR A 749 1.39 8.90 -17.73
N ASP A 750 0.33 9.37 -18.36
CA ASP A 750 -0.04 9.04 -19.74
C ASP A 750 0.25 10.20 -20.71
N LYS A 751 0.05 9.96 -22.01
CA LYS A 751 0.18 10.96 -23.11
C LYS A 751 1.44 11.84 -23.02
N ARG A 752 2.58 11.19 -22.79
CA ARG A 752 3.88 11.83 -22.60
C ARG A 752 4.41 12.41 -23.92
N VAL A 753 4.70 13.70 -23.93
CA VAL A 753 5.34 14.40 -25.05
C VAL A 753 6.66 15.00 -24.58
N LEU A 754 7.76 14.69 -25.26
CA LEU A 754 9.08 15.28 -25.04
C LEU A 754 9.36 16.33 -26.10
N LYS A 755 9.85 17.50 -25.66
CA LYS A 755 10.38 18.57 -26.49
C LYS A 755 11.84 18.83 -26.12
N LEU A 756 12.70 18.96 -27.13
CA LEU A 756 14.13 19.21 -26.97
C LEU A 756 14.54 20.41 -27.84
N SER A 757 15.30 21.34 -27.28
CA SER A 757 15.89 22.46 -28.01
C SER A 757 17.22 22.91 -27.40
N HIS A 758 18.00 23.68 -28.16
CA HIS A 758 19.29 24.21 -27.73
C HIS A 758 19.64 25.54 -28.40
N LYS A 759 20.61 26.27 -27.85
CA LYS A 759 21.10 27.56 -28.39
C LYS A 759 22.37 27.47 -29.25
N GLU A 760 22.93 26.27 -29.45
CA GLU A 760 24.09 26.12 -30.35
C GLU A 760 23.77 26.34 -31.85
N THR A 761 24.80 26.70 -32.60
CA THR A 761 24.82 26.90 -34.06
C THR A 761 24.96 25.62 -34.88
N LYS A 762 25.34 24.51 -34.24
CA LYS A 762 25.46 23.17 -34.86
C LYS A 762 24.42 22.22 -34.27
N THR A 763 24.16 21.11 -34.96
CA THR A 763 23.33 20.02 -34.44
C THR A 763 23.92 19.48 -33.14
N VAL A 764 23.08 19.38 -32.11
CA VAL A 764 23.40 18.73 -30.82
C VAL A 764 22.68 17.39 -30.76
N HIS A 765 23.36 16.34 -30.31
CA HIS A 765 22.74 15.04 -30.07
C HIS A 765 22.34 14.90 -28.60
N PHE A 766 21.06 14.67 -28.37
CA PHE A 766 20.53 14.34 -27.05
C PHE A 766 20.43 12.84 -26.91
N THR A 767 21.17 12.26 -25.97
CA THR A 767 20.93 10.88 -25.53
C THR A 767 19.86 10.90 -24.46
N VAL A 768 18.81 10.09 -24.66
CA VAL A 768 17.73 9.88 -23.70
C VAL A 768 17.94 8.54 -23.02
N GLU A 769 18.03 8.56 -21.70
CA GLU A 769 18.17 7.38 -20.86
C GLU A 769 16.99 7.28 -19.89
N VAL A 770 16.61 6.05 -19.56
CA VAL A 770 15.51 5.78 -18.63
C VAL A 770 15.93 4.76 -17.60
N ASP A 771 15.32 4.82 -16.42
CA ASP A 771 15.41 3.75 -15.42
C ASP A 771 14.02 3.15 -15.25
N PRO A 772 13.76 1.98 -15.85
CA PRO A 772 12.50 1.29 -15.72
C PRO A 772 12.22 0.79 -14.32
N THR A 773 13.26 0.52 -13.52
CA THR A 773 13.10 -0.15 -12.21
C THR A 773 13.17 0.83 -11.04
N GLY A 774 13.76 2.01 -11.25
CA GLY A 774 14.13 2.93 -10.18
C GLY A 774 15.30 2.42 -9.33
N ASN A 775 16.13 1.49 -9.81
CA ASN A 775 17.31 0.96 -9.09
C ASN A 775 18.62 1.67 -9.48
N GLY A 776 18.57 2.66 -10.37
CA GLY A 776 19.76 3.27 -10.98
C GLY A 776 20.33 2.48 -12.16
N ASP A 777 19.61 1.47 -12.68
CA ASP A 777 20.03 0.69 -13.85
C ASP A 777 19.60 1.38 -15.15
N TRP A 778 20.29 2.48 -15.48
CA TRP A 778 19.96 3.32 -16.63
C TRP A 778 20.12 2.60 -17.97
N MET A 779 19.10 2.73 -18.81
CA MET A 779 18.99 2.12 -20.13
C MET A 779 18.85 3.22 -21.18
N LYS A 780 19.67 3.14 -22.22
CA LYS A 780 19.57 4.03 -23.38
C LYS A 780 18.28 3.73 -24.14
N TYR A 781 17.46 4.76 -24.31
CA TYR A 781 16.22 4.71 -25.10
C TYR A 781 16.46 5.14 -26.55
N ALA A 782 17.05 6.32 -26.73
CA ALA A 782 17.25 6.92 -28.07
C ALA A 782 18.38 7.95 -28.07
N VAL A 783 18.85 8.31 -29.28
CA VAL A 783 19.67 9.50 -29.52
C VAL A 783 18.98 10.34 -30.58
N TYR A 784 18.67 11.60 -30.25
CA TYR A 784 17.97 12.51 -31.14
C TYR A 784 18.91 13.62 -31.63
N PRO A 785 19.12 13.76 -32.96
CA PRO A 785 19.80 14.92 -33.52
C PRO A 785 18.85 16.11 -33.57
N VAL A 786 19.15 17.16 -32.79
CA VAL A 786 18.38 18.41 -32.79
C VAL A 786 19.19 19.46 -33.54
N LYS A 787 18.60 20.09 -34.56
CA LYS A 787 19.30 21.11 -35.36
C LYS A 787 19.23 22.47 -34.68
N ALA A 788 20.20 23.32 -34.99
CA ALA A 788 20.24 24.71 -34.52
C ALA A 788 18.95 25.47 -34.85
N GLY A 789 18.34 26.07 -33.82
CA GLY A 789 17.10 26.84 -33.93
C GLY A 789 15.82 26.01 -34.13
N GLU A 790 15.90 24.68 -34.13
CA GLU A 790 14.72 23.80 -34.20
C GLU A 790 14.33 23.28 -32.81
N GLU A 791 13.04 23.00 -32.63
CA GLU A 791 12.52 22.22 -31.50
C GLU A 791 12.16 20.83 -32.00
N PHE A 792 12.76 19.80 -31.41
CA PHE A 792 12.43 18.41 -31.68
C PHE A 792 11.28 17.97 -30.77
N VAL A 793 10.31 17.24 -31.32
CA VAL A 793 9.15 16.73 -30.59
C VAL A 793 9.06 15.21 -30.73
N HIS A 794 8.92 14.50 -29.61
CA HIS A 794 8.73 13.06 -29.55
C HIS A 794 7.50 12.70 -28.73
N ASN A 795 6.64 11.86 -29.31
CA ASN A 795 5.49 11.28 -28.61
C ASN A 795 5.87 9.85 -28.19
N PHE A 796 5.87 9.58 -26.88
CA PHE A 796 6.13 8.23 -26.42
C PHE A 796 4.96 7.30 -26.81
N PRO A 797 5.22 6.06 -27.24
CA PRO A 797 4.14 5.11 -27.49
C PRO A 797 3.41 4.82 -26.18
N SER A 798 2.11 4.50 -26.24
CA SER A 798 1.31 4.29 -25.02
C SER A 798 1.84 3.13 -24.16
N SER A 799 2.37 2.09 -24.80
CA SER A 799 3.06 0.97 -24.15
C SER A 799 4.38 1.34 -23.46
N PHE A 800 4.94 2.53 -23.67
CA PHE A 800 6.17 2.95 -22.98
C PHE A 800 5.88 3.06 -21.49
N GLN A 801 6.69 2.42 -20.66
CA GLN A 801 6.67 2.59 -19.21
C GLN A 801 8.11 2.57 -18.71
N ALA A 802 8.46 3.54 -17.89
CA ALA A 802 9.69 3.60 -17.12
C ALA A 802 9.45 4.52 -15.92
N LYS A 803 10.23 4.40 -14.84
CA LYS A 803 10.03 5.23 -13.65
C LYS A 803 10.68 6.61 -13.83
N TRP A 804 11.95 6.64 -14.21
CA TRP A 804 12.72 7.86 -14.39
C TRP A 804 13.25 8.04 -15.81
N ILE A 805 13.43 9.30 -16.23
CA ILE A 805 14.10 9.70 -17.47
C ILE A 805 15.22 10.71 -17.15
N ARG A 806 16.31 10.69 -17.91
CA ARG A 806 17.37 11.70 -17.87
C ARG A 806 17.96 11.95 -19.26
N PHE A 807 18.71 13.04 -19.39
CA PHE A 807 19.23 13.51 -20.67
C PHE A 807 20.74 13.75 -20.62
N VAL A 808 21.38 13.60 -21.77
CA VAL A 808 22.79 13.93 -22.00
C VAL A 808 22.90 14.67 -23.32
N ALA A 809 23.54 15.84 -23.33
CA ALA A 809 23.89 16.56 -24.56
C ALA A 809 25.35 16.26 -24.94
N ASP A 810 25.65 16.05 -26.22
CA ASP A 810 27.02 15.78 -26.70
C ASP A 810 27.92 17.04 -26.78
N SER A 811 27.38 18.21 -26.45
CA SER A 811 28.01 19.52 -26.65
C SER A 811 27.79 20.44 -25.46
N ASN A 812 28.78 21.29 -25.14
CA ASN A 812 28.62 22.37 -24.17
C ASN A 812 27.68 23.42 -24.77
N THR A 813 26.48 23.55 -24.23
CA THR A 813 25.47 24.45 -24.79
C THR A 813 24.39 24.79 -23.76
N GLU A 814 23.52 25.72 -24.11
CA GLU A 814 22.31 26.01 -23.34
C GLU A 814 21.17 25.20 -23.93
N VAL A 815 20.47 24.41 -23.11
CA VAL A 815 19.48 23.43 -23.55
C VAL A 815 18.16 23.56 -22.80
N LYS A 816 17.09 23.12 -23.46
CA LYS A 816 15.80 22.90 -22.84
C LYS A 816 15.33 21.49 -23.11
N THR A 817 14.94 20.79 -22.04
CA THR A 817 14.28 19.49 -22.07
C THR A 817 12.93 19.65 -21.41
N TRP A 818 11.84 19.36 -22.11
CA TRP A 818 10.50 19.62 -21.60
C TRP A 818 9.56 18.46 -21.87
N LEU A 819 8.88 18.00 -20.83
CA LEU A 819 7.90 16.94 -20.84
C LEU A 819 6.52 17.51 -20.52
N GLU A 820 5.51 17.02 -21.21
CA GLU A 820 4.10 17.33 -20.96
C GLU A 820 3.31 16.03 -20.73
N TYR A 821 2.45 16.05 -19.72
CA TYR A 821 1.58 14.95 -19.30
C TYR A 821 0.12 15.44 -19.25
N ASN A 822 -0.74 14.92 -20.15
CA ASN A 822 -2.08 15.46 -20.42
C ASN A 822 -3.22 14.45 -20.28
#